data_AF-A0A812J232-F1
#
_entry.id   AF-A0A812J232-F1
#
_cell.length_a   1.000
_cell.length_b   1.000
_cell.length_c   1.000
_cell.angle_alpha   90.00
_cell.angle_beta   90.00
_cell.angle_gamma   90.00
#
_symmetry.space_group_name_H-M   'P 1'
#
loop_
_entity.id
_entity.type
_entity.pdbx_description
1 polymer ?
#
loop_
_entity_poly.entity_id
_entity_poly.type
_entity_poly.pdbx_seq_one_letter_code
_entity_poly.pdbx_strand_id
1 'polypeptide(L)'
;MSDQDEQEETEFIEDVDDEESNSQAEETESDAIDDDASELVEADAALEKYEVVYDQSIDKVAFPYDVVEEVQRTWEAFLQHAGSPEAAGEIIFNCWWEAAPSLHSYFVSPRAVLFLRIIHGISPCVAAMGNATQLKVEVEQISFRHLDRPVKPAAVDIVREAMLDMWEQELGSNFTRRARQGWQALLNYMGGAYCFVGREYAGRVRIIQRSWRTATSKAMEEEEEGVEPMEVAEDDVETNKQVVTVDEDEREHRRDRDMDEESDLGGKTAGKEVKVPTTFRDMFLFNAAVMGFGSSEWMNIILEQFDAVVVNIANSYRLSEECDVLTLVLSKYEGTVVLSEYRSVMLATLRSLAPKEWDSDHEVAWGWLWENVEKILKAQMGKPKMQEKALERFIGGLSDEMVNYFRKELYKRFFTNAPSGQDHFKQSTTRLYFLADRMVETTMDMFRQPRKMVQEISGLGLRHVGYGIPTELFGPYVSAAVDVVRSMTTDENALSGFRWSLTLASKILVRAVGEGATLVMRAINTNQELALKKAIAIAPRGKRAMELLNISVGTQSISPLFWAIESGALNSARAMIVDLLTIRADRDVYYYGCDDMFTRHPDIIQRLCKDAPTLLWTLLDGLIWRSRLTYQGQRRVNYYVKHLVQDLEGNCNHALQWLADHKDPKMIVHPVVILFADLIWNRLAMYHFLLGRCYFLFALCVFITSQALLFRHDGTETLEENIVRFVCRCFLYFGSLTKLFYNQCKLFYTDMKTRNLRWVYFCPVPRYLSSPQHAGNLLLVILLILMYIEEPILWCGIFTTDNPIGPLFTNNCEESEAIKDIYSIFSCFAMLLYWTLLMDFTLFSMRISAFVLVCGHVLADVGLFVLALVFLVLAFATAISSLNHGLANFSGIDPWLVSLVQMTLGMFPARSYDDFQSEVAVLTAVSVFVAVVSIFLLNLLIAQLNQSYHDVFEDMQGFARLNRAGVIAVTLEQVPRKNWIRFREGLQFEERLEFNEGDMGLAGGIQVLEPANANPLTEDTIRRYGGSTAPTMPWPQEHSEDAQEEDKFERLEKLVLRSTKKKRRGGESSGGGSMADSSSAAGHSEGSSKGSVQSS
;
A
#
# COMPACT_ATOMS: atom_id res chain seq x y z
N MET A 1 18.53 -81.69 -12.05
CA MET A 1 19.61 -80.93 -12.73
C MET A 1 19.86 -79.62 -12.00
N SER A 2 20.60 -79.63 -10.91
CA SER A 2 20.87 -80.75 -10.01
C SER A 2 21.45 -80.15 -8.73
N ASP A 3 20.71 -80.19 -7.63
CA ASP A 3 20.64 -81.34 -6.70
C ASP A 3 21.77 -81.22 -5.66
N GLN A 4 21.41 -81.13 -4.37
CA GLN A 4 22.10 -81.74 -3.22
C GLN A 4 23.47 -81.11 -2.76
N ASP A 5 23.88 -81.19 -1.49
CA ASP A 5 23.20 -81.57 -0.22
C ASP A 5 24.06 -81.16 1.00
N GLU A 6 23.45 -81.17 2.21
CA GLU A 6 24.08 -81.55 3.53
C GLU A 6 25.30 -80.70 4.03
N GLN A 7 25.85 -80.74 5.26
CA GLN A 7 25.71 -81.38 6.61
C GLN A 7 26.56 -80.48 7.59
N GLU A 8 26.59 -80.50 8.94
CA GLU A 8 25.99 -81.26 10.07
C GLU A 8 26.23 -80.46 11.40
N GLU A 9 25.32 -80.51 12.40
CA GLU A 9 25.56 -80.47 13.89
C GLU A 9 26.35 -79.31 14.60
N THR A 10 26.36 -79.07 15.94
CA THR A 10 25.66 -79.60 17.16
C THR A 10 25.67 -78.57 18.35
N GLU A 11 24.72 -78.72 19.31
CA GLU A 11 24.77 -78.57 20.81
C GLU A 11 25.63 -77.51 21.57
N PHE A 12 25.33 -77.02 22.80
CA PHE A 12 24.14 -76.82 23.69
C PHE A 12 24.60 -76.07 25.00
N ILE A 13 23.70 -75.72 25.96
CA ILE A 13 23.97 -75.29 27.38
C ILE A 13 24.52 -73.83 27.56
N GLU A 14 24.08 -72.95 28.49
CA GLU A 14 22.99 -72.88 29.50
C GLU A 14 22.57 -71.41 29.83
N ASP A 15 21.44 -71.28 30.54
CA ASP A 15 20.59 -70.14 30.93
C ASP A 15 21.19 -68.83 31.55
N VAL A 16 20.42 -67.72 31.45
CA VAL A 16 19.69 -67.06 32.58
C VAL A 16 18.94 -65.78 32.10
N ASP A 17 17.63 -65.71 32.37
CA ASP A 17 16.65 -64.60 32.54
C ASP A 17 16.75 -63.31 31.66
N ASP A 18 15.66 -62.63 31.23
CA ASP A 18 14.27 -62.54 31.73
C ASP A 18 13.25 -62.37 30.55
N GLU A 19 11.94 -62.43 30.82
CA GLU A 19 10.90 -62.76 29.82
C GLU A 19 10.37 -61.64 28.86
N GLU A 20 10.31 -61.94 27.54
CA GLU A 20 9.37 -61.34 26.56
C GLU A 20 8.76 -62.44 25.65
N SER A 21 7.43 -62.63 25.68
CA SER A 21 6.59 -63.21 24.59
C SER A 21 5.11 -63.19 25.02
N ASN A 22 4.08 -62.95 24.19
CA ASN A 22 3.78 -63.27 22.78
C ASN A 22 3.24 -64.71 22.55
N SER A 23 1.93 -64.81 22.31
CA SER A 23 1.31 -65.90 21.54
C SER A 23 0.05 -65.41 20.83
N GLN A 24 -0.31 -66.07 19.72
CA GLN A 24 -1.49 -65.78 18.90
C GLN A 24 -2.62 -66.77 19.22
N ALA A 25 -3.83 -66.49 18.72
CA ALA A 25 -5.01 -67.31 18.98
C ALA A 25 -5.00 -68.66 18.24
N GLU A 26 -5.48 -69.71 18.91
CA GLU A 26 -6.24 -70.81 18.30
C GLU A 26 -7.64 -70.83 18.93
N GLU A 27 -8.63 -71.32 18.20
CA GLU A 27 -10.06 -71.15 18.53
C GLU A 27 -10.54 -72.09 19.65
N THR A 28 -11.41 -71.58 20.53
CA THR A 28 -12.23 -72.42 21.42
C THR A 28 -13.69 -71.95 21.40
N GLU A 29 -14.54 -72.65 20.66
CA GLU A 29 -15.99 -72.46 20.72
C GLU A 29 -16.57 -73.00 22.04
N SER A 30 -16.58 -72.21 23.12
CA SER A 30 -17.61 -72.28 24.19
C SER A 30 -17.47 -71.14 25.21
N ASP A 31 -18.31 -70.11 25.06
CA ASP A 31 -19.13 -69.47 26.11
C ASP A 31 -19.60 -68.04 25.71
N ALA A 32 -20.05 -67.89 24.45
CA ALA A 32 -20.64 -66.66 23.92
C ALA A 32 -22.07 -66.42 24.43
N ILE A 33 -22.22 -66.12 25.73
CA ILE A 33 -23.50 -65.78 26.38
C ILE A 33 -23.41 -64.55 27.31
N ASP A 34 -22.29 -64.28 28.00
CA ASP A 34 -22.22 -63.24 29.05
C ASP A 34 -21.60 -61.87 28.65
N ASP A 35 -20.83 -61.77 27.56
CA ASP A 35 -20.13 -60.52 27.18
C ASP A 35 -21.07 -59.34 26.89
N ASP A 36 -22.19 -59.61 26.19
CA ASP A 36 -23.21 -58.63 25.77
C ASP A 36 -23.82 -57.88 26.97
N ALA A 37 -23.86 -58.53 28.14
CA ALA A 37 -24.32 -57.93 29.39
C ALA A 37 -23.30 -56.96 30.03
N SER A 38 -22.01 -57.07 29.70
CA SER A 38 -20.95 -56.22 30.26
C SER A 38 -20.88 -54.86 29.56
N GLU A 39 -20.85 -54.83 28.22
CA GLU A 39 -20.83 -53.57 27.44
C GLU A 39 -22.11 -52.76 27.67
N LEU A 40 -23.28 -53.41 27.80
CA LEU A 40 -24.54 -52.72 28.13
C LEU A 40 -24.50 -52.04 29.51
N VAL A 41 -23.86 -52.65 30.51
CA VAL A 41 -23.72 -52.07 31.86
C VAL A 41 -22.75 -50.90 31.87
N GLU A 42 -21.64 -50.94 31.11
CA GLU A 42 -20.76 -49.77 30.96
C GLU A 42 -21.44 -48.64 30.18
N ALA A 43 -22.26 -48.96 29.17
CA ALA A 43 -22.95 -47.98 28.35
C ALA A 43 -24.06 -47.23 29.12
N ASP A 44 -24.86 -47.90 29.95
CA ASP A 44 -25.82 -47.22 30.83
C ASP A 44 -25.11 -46.41 31.94
N ALA A 45 -23.99 -46.92 32.48
CA ALA A 45 -23.17 -46.16 33.44
C ALA A 45 -22.56 -44.87 32.84
N ALA A 46 -22.31 -44.84 31.52
CA ALA A 46 -21.90 -43.62 30.83
C ALA A 46 -23.01 -42.56 30.77
N LEU A 47 -24.28 -42.96 30.66
CA LEU A 47 -25.41 -42.01 30.71
C LEU A 47 -25.55 -41.39 32.11
N GLU A 48 -25.39 -42.16 33.18
CA GLU A 48 -25.39 -41.63 34.55
C GLU A 48 -24.19 -40.71 34.79
N LYS A 49 -22.97 -41.11 34.39
CA LYS A 49 -21.75 -40.31 34.56
C LYS A 49 -21.81 -38.93 33.90
N TYR A 50 -22.48 -38.84 32.74
CA TYR A 50 -22.63 -37.59 31.99
C TYR A 50 -24.03 -36.95 32.11
N GLU A 51 -24.83 -37.29 33.12
CA GLU A 51 -26.03 -36.49 33.46
C GLU A 51 -25.66 -35.05 33.85
N VAL A 52 -24.45 -34.87 34.40
CA VAL A 52 -23.82 -33.59 34.78
C VAL A 52 -22.48 -33.40 34.03
N VAL A 53 -22.00 -32.16 33.91
CA VAL A 53 -20.68 -31.85 33.33
C VAL A 53 -19.56 -32.43 34.20
N TYR A 54 -18.85 -33.44 33.68
CA TYR A 54 -17.71 -34.09 34.34
C TYR A 54 -16.39 -33.60 33.74
N ASP A 55 -15.55 -32.90 34.53
CA ASP A 55 -14.35 -32.21 34.05
C ASP A 55 -13.00 -32.82 34.53
N GLN A 56 -13.02 -34.03 35.10
CA GLN A 56 -11.84 -34.62 35.76
C GLN A 56 -10.96 -35.44 34.83
N SER A 57 -11.51 -36.01 33.75
CA SER A 57 -10.76 -36.74 32.72
C SER A 57 -11.50 -36.73 31.38
N ILE A 58 -10.80 -37.08 30.30
CA ILE A 58 -11.39 -37.43 29.00
C ILE A 58 -11.14 -38.93 28.78
N ASP A 59 -12.09 -39.74 29.20
CA ASP A 59 -12.03 -41.19 29.03
C ASP A 59 -12.55 -41.60 27.65
N LYS A 60 -12.46 -42.89 27.29
CA LYS A 60 -13.29 -43.43 26.20
C LYS A 60 -14.73 -43.51 26.70
N VAL A 61 -15.70 -43.19 25.86
CA VAL A 61 -17.12 -43.23 26.20
C VAL A 61 -17.87 -44.01 25.12
N ALA A 62 -18.44 -45.15 25.50
CA ALA A 62 -19.47 -45.82 24.74
C ALA A 62 -20.85 -45.30 25.19
N PHE A 63 -21.80 -45.20 24.26
CA PHE A 63 -23.20 -44.86 24.55
C PHE A 63 -24.09 -46.01 24.07
N PRO A 64 -25.24 -46.28 24.71
CA PRO A 64 -26.15 -47.34 24.26
C PRO A 64 -26.59 -47.11 22.82
N TYR A 65 -26.60 -48.18 22.02
CA TYR A 65 -26.87 -48.12 20.58
C TYR A 65 -28.20 -47.41 20.26
N ASP A 66 -29.24 -47.66 21.08
CA ASP A 66 -30.57 -47.05 20.95
C ASP A 66 -30.61 -45.55 21.28
N VAL A 67 -29.62 -45.03 22.01
CA VAL A 67 -29.41 -43.59 22.22
C VAL A 67 -28.57 -42.98 21.09
N VAL A 68 -27.57 -43.71 20.57
CA VAL A 68 -26.79 -43.27 19.40
C VAL A 68 -27.68 -43.09 18.16
N GLU A 69 -28.52 -44.07 17.84
CA GLU A 69 -29.45 -44.00 16.71
C GLU A 69 -30.42 -42.81 16.84
N GLU A 70 -31.03 -42.63 18.02
CA GLU A 70 -31.98 -41.53 18.24
C GLU A 70 -31.31 -40.15 18.21
N VAL A 71 -30.07 -39.99 18.70
CA VAL A 71 -29.34 -38.71 18.60
C VAL A 71 -28.95 -38.40 17.14
N GLN A 72 -28.44 -39.38 16.39
CA GLN A 72 -28.10 -39.20 14.98
C GLN A 72 -29.34 -38.87 14.13
N ARG A 73 -30.43 -39.61 14.33
CA ARG A 73 -31.74 -39.37 13.71
C ARG A 73 -32.32 -37.99 14.03
N THR A 74 -32.17 -37.53 15.28
CA THR A 74 -32.57 -36.19 15.73
C THR A 74 -31.77 -35.10 15.00
N TRP A 75 -30.46 -35.30 14.83
CA TRP A 75 -29.59 -34.37 14.11
C TRP A 75 -29.93 -34.28 12.63
N GLU A 76 -30.17 -35.42 11.95
CA GLU A 76 -30.60 -35.43 10.55
C GLU A 76 -31.97 -34.77 10.38
N ALA A 77 -32.93 -35.03 11.26
CA ALA A 77 -34.24 -34.39 11.24
C ALA A 77 -34.15 -32.86 11.41
N PHE A 78 -33.26 -32.38 12.29
CA PHE A 78 -33.00 -30.96 12.48
C PHE A 78 -32.38 -30.31 11.24
N LEU A 79 -31.36 -30.93 10.63
CA LEU A 79 -30.72 -30.44 9.41
C LEU A 79 -31.69 -30.41 8.22
N GLN A 80 -32.59 -31.40 8.12
CA GLN A 80 -33.67 -31.42 7.11
C GLN A 80 -34.73 -30.34 7.38
N HIS A 81 -35.11 -30.09 8.64
CA HIS A 81 -36.08 -29.06 9.00
C HIS A 81 -35.58 -27.64 8.67
N ALA A 82 -34.31 -27.36 8.97
CA ALA A 82 -33.70 -26.06 8.70
C ALA A 82 -33.46 -25.79 7.19
N GLY A 83 -33.47 -26.81 6.34
CA GLY A 83 -33.34 -26.70 4.88
C GLY A 83 -31.94 -26.35 4.36
N SER A 84 -31.06 -25.76 5.18
CA SER A 84 -29.63 -25.62 4.88
C SER A 84 -28.76 -25.66 6.15
N PRO A 85 -27.47 -26.04 6.03
CA PRO A 85 -26.53 -26.00 7.16
C PRO A 85 -26.32 -24.58 7.72
N GLU A 86 -26.43 -23.55 6.88
CA GLU A 86 -26.31 -22.15 7.31
C GLU A 86 -27.51 -21.73 8.17
N ALA A 87 -28.73 -22.10 7.78
CA ALA A 87 -29.94 -21.86 8.56
C ALA A 87 -29.96 -22.67 9.87
N ALA A 88 -29.50 -23.92 9.84
CA ALA A 88 -29.36 -24.76 11.04
C ALA A 88 -28.39 -24.12 12.06
N GLY A 89 -27.25 -23.61 11.59
CA GLY A 89 -26.29 -22.88 12.41
C GLY A 89 -26.78 -21.50 12.86
N GLU A 90 -27.66 -20.84 12.09
CA GLU A 90 -28.32 -19.59 12.49
C GLU A 90 -29.27 -19.80 13.68
N ILE A 91 -30.09 -20.85 13.64
CA ILE A 91 -31.02 -21.20 14.72
C ILE A 91 -30.23 -21.46 16.02
N ILE A 92 -29.20 -22.32 15.97
CA ILE A 92 -28.35 -22.60 17.14
C ILE A 92 -27.64 -21.34 17.64
N PHE A 93 -27.06 -20.52 16.75
CA PHE A 93 -26.39 -19.29 17.17
C PHE A 93 -27.35 -18.29 17.82
N ASN A 94 -28.52 -18.05 17.22
CA ASN A 94 -29.49 -17.10 17.78
C ASN A 94 -29.99 -17.59 19.15
N CYS A 95 -30.17 -18.89 19.33
CA CYS A 95 -30.44 -19.51 20.63
C CYS A 95 -29.31 -19.22 21.65
N TRP A 96 -28.05 -19.54 21.33
CA TRP A 96 -26.91 -19.24 22.20
C TRP A 96 -26.74 -17.75 22.50
N TRP A 97 -27.02 -16.89 21.53
CA TRP A 97 -26.92 -15.44 21.63
C TRP A 97 -28.02 -14.84 22.53
N GLU A 98 -29.24 -15.37 22.53
CA GLU A 98 -30.29 -14.94 23.46
C GLU A 98 -30.10 -15.55 24.86
N ALA A 99 -29.67 -16.82 24.97
CA ALA A 99 -29.48 -17.51 26.24
C ALA A 99 -28.25 -17.06 27.05
N ALA A 100 -27.12 -16.78 26.38
CA ALA A 100 -25.84 -16.50 27.03
C ALA A 100 -25.22 -15.14 26.65
N PRO A 101 -25.74 -14.00 27.16
CA PRO A 101 -25.16 -12.67 26.91
C PRO A 101 -23.68 -12.52 27.29
N SER A 102 -23.20 -13.31 28.26
CA SER A 102 -21.79 -13.39 28.65
C SER A 102 -20.86 -13.94 27.57
N LEU A 103 -21.39 -14.62 26.54
CA LEU A 103 -20.61 -15.16 25.42
C LEU A 103 -20.49 -14.19 24.24
N HIS A 104 -21.23 -13.06 24.23
CA HIS A 104 -21.24 -12.09 23.12
C HIS A 104 -19.84 -11.59 22.72
N SER A 105 -18.96 -11.37 23.70
CA SER A 105 -17.57 -10.93 23.48
C SER A 105 -16.68 -11.95 22.76
N TYR A 106 -17.06 -13.23 22.73
CA TYR A 106 -16.29 -14.30 22.08
C TYR A 106 -16.72 -14.54 20.63
N PHE A 107 -17.91 -14.05 20.23
CA PHE A 107 -18.47 -14.19 18.88
C PHE A 107 -18.02 -13.05 17.93
N VAL A 108 -16.70 -12.87 17.82
CA VAL A 108 -16.05 -11.82 16.99
C VAL A 108 -16.08 -12.14 15.48
N SER A 109 -16.37 -13.39 15.10
CA SER A 109 -16.46 -13.83 13.69
C SER A 109 -17.77 -13.39 13.03
N PRO A 110 -17.80 -13.17 11.69
CA PRO A 110 -19.04 -12.93 10.96
C PRO A 110 -20.07 -14.05 11.18
N ARG A 111 -21.35 -13.68 11.33
CA ARG A 111 -22.42 -14.62 11.74
C ARG A 111 -22.50 -15.87 10.86
N ALA A 112 -22.59 -15.74 9.54
CA ALA A 112 -22.65 -16.87 8.61
C ALA A 112 -21.45 -17.84 8.74
N VAL A 113 -20.23 -17.31 8.93
CA VAL A 113 -19.02 -18.12 9.17
C VAL A 113 -19.11 -18.86 10.50
N LEU A 114 -19.71 -18.25 11.52
CA LEU A 114 -19.93 -18.87 12.81
C LEU A 114 -21.03 -19.95 12.75
N PHE A 115 -22.10 -19.76 11.99
CA PHE A 115 -23.16 -20.74 11.76
C PHE A 115 -22.58 -22.04 11.20
N LEU A 116 -21.80 -21.95 10.11
CA LEU A 116 -21.11 -23.10 9.52
C LEU A 116 -20.10 -23.72 10.49
N ARG A 117 -19.38 -22.92 11.29
CA ARG A 117 -18.44 -23.44 12.30
C ARG A 117 -19.14 -24.23 13.41
N ILE A 118 -20.36 -23.84 13.81
CA ILE A 118 -21.16 -24.57 14.79
C ILE A 118 -21.55 -25.95 14.24
N ILE A 119 -22.12 -26.01 13.02
CA ILE A 119 -22.50 -27.28 12.39
C ILE A 119 -21.27 -28.18 12.14
N HIS A 120 -20.17 -27.63 11.62
CA HIS A 120 -18.92 -28.38 11.44
C HIS A 120 -18.21 -28.77 12.75
N GLY A 121 -18.64 -28.24 13.91
CA GLY A 121 -18.18 -28.67 15.23
C GLY A 121 -19.01 -29.83 15.80
N ILE A 122 -20.34 -29.77 15.63
CA ILE A 122 -21.27 -30.74 16.20
C ILE A 122 -21.39 -32.00 15.33
N SER A 123 -21.55 -31.85 14.00
CA SER A 123 -21.78 -32.98 13.09
C SER A 123 -20.72 -34.10 13.17
N PRO A 124 -19.40 -33.83 13.26
CA PRO A 124 -18.41 -34.90 13.39
C PRO A 124 -18.56 -35.67 14.71
N CYS A 125 -18.89 -34.98 15.81
CA CYS A 125 -19.08 -35.60 17.11
C CYS A 125 -20.31 -36.51 17.12
N VAL A 126 -21.43 -36.06 16.55
CA VAL A 126 -22.67 -36.86 16.39
C VAL A 126 -22.42 -38.09 15.52
N ALA A 127 -21.75 -37.94 14.38
CA ALA A 127 -21.40 -39.07 13.50
C ALA A 127 -20.46 -40.07 14.19
N ALA A 128 -19.55 -39.59 15.05
CA ALA A 128 -18.59 -40.42 15.76
C ALA A 128 -19.15 -41.14 17.01
N MET A 129 -20.37 -40.84 17.47
CA MET A 129 -20.93 -41.43 18.71
C MET A 129 -20.95 -42.96 18.73
N GLY A 130 -21.11 -43.63 17.58
CA GLY A 130 -21.05 -45.09 17.46
C GLY A 130 -19.63 -45.69 17.58
N ASN A 131 -18.60 -44.89 17.84
CA ASN A 131 -17.22 -45.35 18.01
C ASN A 131 -16.52 -44.52 19.11
N ALA A 132 -16.43 -45.09 20.31
CA ALA A 132 -15.84 -44.45 21.49
C ALA A 132 -14.41 -43.90 21.28
N THR A 133 -13.61 -44.53 20.39
CA THR A 133 -12.25 -44.07 20.09
C THR A 133 -12.26 -42.89 19.12
N GLN A 134 -13.11 -42.92 18.09
CA GLN A 134 -13.26 -41.80 17.15
C GLN A 134 -13.92 -40.58 17.81
N LEU A 135 -14.96 -40.80 18.63
CA LEU A 135 -15.63 -39.74 19.38
C LEU A 135 -14.64 -39.00 20.26
N LYS A 136 -13.81 -39.72 21.04
CA LYS A 136 -12.76 -39.10 21.85
C LYS A 136 -11.81 -38.24 21.00
N VAL A 137 -11.38 -38.70 19.83
CA VAL A 137 -10.47 -37.94 18.95
C VAL A 137 -11.11 -36.65 18.40
N GLU A 138 -12.38 -36.68 18.00
CA GLU A 138 -13.08 -35.46 17.55
C GLU A 138 -13.33 -34.49 18.71
N VAL A 139 -13.73 -34.99 19.88
CA VAL A 139 -13.96 -34.19 21.09
C VAL A 139 -12.65 -33.57 21.63
N GLU A 140 -11.54 -34.30 21.65
CA GLU A 140 -10.22 -33.75 21.99
C GLU A 140 -9.80 -32.67 20.98
N GLN A 141 -9.94 -32.91 19.67
CA GLN A 141 -9.62 -31.91 18.64
C GLN A 141 -10.40 -30.61 18.84
N ILE A 142 -11.72 -30.67 19.02
CA ILE A 142 -12.54 -29.46 19.22
C ILE A 142 -12.30 -28.83 20.60
N SER A 143 -11.86 -29.59 21.60
CA SER A 143 -11.38 -29.05 22.89
C SER A 143 -10.10 -28.23 22.72
N PHE A 144 -9.10 -28.73 22.01
CA PHE A 144 -7.86 -27.98 21.74
C PHE A 144 -8.12 -26.71 20.90
N ARG A 145 -9.12 -26.72 20.00
CA ARG A 145 -9.56 -25.49 19.28
C ARG A 145 -10.16 -24.41 20.19
N HIS A 146 -10.50 -24.75 21.44
CA HIS A 146 -11.02 -23.82 22.45
C HIS A 146 -10.01 -23.52 23.57
N LEU A 147 -8.76 -24.00 23.48
CA LEU A 147 -7.73 -23.76 24.52
C LEU A 147 -7.45 -22.27 24.76
N ASP A 148 -7.47 -21.45 23.70
CA ASP A 148 -7.35 -19.97 23.78
C ASP A 148 -8.58 -19.28 24.41
N ARG A 149 -9.67 -20.02 24.69
CA ARG A 149 -11.00 -19.50 25.05
C ARG A 149 -11.55 -20.28 26.25
N PRO A 150 -11.08 -20.01 27.49
CA PRO A 150 -11.40 -20.84 28.65
C PRO A 150 -12.90 -20.94 28.91
N VAL A 151 -13.47 -22.09 28.57
CA VAL A 151 -14.86 -22.47 28.86
C VAL A 151 -14.97 -22.73 30.37
N LYS A 152 -16.12 -22.37 30.95
CA LYS A 152 -16.46 -22.64 32.35
C LYS A 152 -17.65 -23.62 32.40
N PRO A 153 -17.75 -24.53 33.38
CA PRO A 153 -18.88 -25.46 33.48
C PRO A 153 -20.25 -24.76 33.44
N ALA A 154 -20.43 -23.68 34.19
CA ALA A 154 -21.66 -22.88 34.19
C ALA A 154 -22.01 -22.23 32.83
N ALA A 155 -21.08 -22.13 31.89
CA ALA A 155 -21.38 -21.71 30.51
C ALA A 155 -21.81 -22.90 29.63
N VAL A 156 -21.30 -24.11 29.91
CA VAL A 156 -21.78 -25.37 29.31
C VAL A 156 -23.23 -25.60 29.70
N ASP A 157 -23.58 -25.45 30.99
CA ASP A 157 -24.96 -25.63 31.46
C ASP A 157 -25.97 -24.73 30.72
N ILE A 158 -25.67 -23.43 30.60
CA ILE A 158 -26.55 -22.46 29.91
C ILE A 158 -26.68 -22.81 28.43
N VAL A 159 -25.58 -23.19 27.76
CA VAL A 159 -25.59 -23.57 26.34
C VAL A 159 -26.33 -24.90 26.11
N ARG A 160 -26.19 -25.86 27.03
CA ARG A 160 -26.86 -27.17 26.97
C ARG A 160 -28.37 -27.02 27.05
N GLU A 161 -28.90 -26.40 28.11
CA GLU A 161 -30.35 -26.26 28.26
C GLU A 161 -30.96 -25.48 27.09
N ALA A 162 -30.29 -24.42 26.64
CA ALA A 162 -30.71 -23.65 25.46
C ALA A 162 -30.80 -24.53 24.19
N MET A 163 -29.88 -25.46 23.97
CA MET A 163 -29.93 -26.40 22.83
C MET A 163 -31.02 -27.46 22.99
N LEU A 164 -31.21 -28.02 24.19
CA LEU A 164 -32.24 -29.02 24.45
C LEU A 164 -33.66 -28.43 24.29
N ASP A 165 -33.89 -27.23 24.82
CA ASP A 165 -35.16 -26.51 24.68
C ASP A 165 -35.40 -26.04 23.23
N MET A 166 -34.34 -25.69 22.50
CA MET A 166 -34.41 -25.40 21.06
C MET A 166 -34.84 -26.63 20.25
N TRP A 167 -34.24 -27.81 20.47
CA TRP A 167 -34.69 -29.01 19.76
C TRP A 167 -36.10 -29.44 20.16
N GLU A 168 -36.49 -29.29 21.42
CA GLU A 168 -37.88 -29.51 21.87
C GLU A 168 -38.87 -28.55 21.16
N GLN A 169 -38.48 -27.29 20.93
CA GLN A 169 -39.31 -26.32 20.21
C GLN A 169 -39.38 -26.59 18.69
N GLU A 170 -38.25 -26.86 18.04
CA GLU A 170 -38.18 -26.98 16.57
C GLU A 170 -38.60 -28.37 16.05
N LEU A 171 -38.36 -29.45 16.82
CA LEU A 171 -38.71 -30.82 16.43
C LEU A 171 -40.00 -31.34 17.12
N GLY A 172 -40.41 -30.74 18.23
CA GLY A 172 -41.64 -31.09 18.94
C GLY A 172 -41.73 -32.58 19.28
N SER A 173 -42.77 -33.26 18.78
CA SER A 173 -42.98 -34.70 19.00
C SER A 173 -41.90 -35.63 18.45
N ASN A 174 -41.01 -35.12 17.59
CA ASN A 174 -39.89 -35.90 17.06
C ASN A 174 -38.67 -35.89 17.99
N PHE A 175 -38.64 -35.03 19.02
CA PHE A 175 -37.59 -35.03 20.05
C PHE A 175 -37.97 -35.97 21.19
N THR A 176 -37.48 -37.21 21.16
CA THR A 176 -37.85 -38.22 22.16
C THR A 176 -37.14 -37.96 23.50
N ARG A 177 -37.68 -38.48 24.60
CA ARG A 177 -37.03 -38.39 25.92
C ARG A 177 -35.62 -39.01 25.91
N ARG A 178 -35.40 -40.09 25.14
CA ARG A 178 -34.07 -40.69 24.96
C ARG A 178 -33.14 -39.81 24.12
N ALA A 179 -33.64 -39.16 23.06
CA ALA A 179 -32.86 -38.15 22.34
C ALA A 179 -32.43 -37.00 23.28
N ARG A 180 -33.30 -36.49 24.16
CA ARG A 180 -32.91 -35.46 25.15
C ARG A 180 -31.80 -35.94 26.08
N GLN A 181 -31.90 -37.18 26.60
CA GLN A 181 -30.87 -37.76 27.48
C GLN A 181 -29.53 -37.99 26.75
N GLY A 182 -29.56 -38.48 25.51
CA GLY A 182 -28.36 -38.65 24.68
C GLY A 182 -27.67 -37.34 24.33
N TRP A 183 -28.43 -36.31 23.96
CA TRP A 183 -27.89 -34.96 23.72
C TRP A 183 -27.37 -34.31 24.99
N GLN A 184 -28.03 -34.48 26.14
CA GLN A 184 -27.53 -34.02 27.44
C GLN A 184 -26.17 -34.65 27.75
N ALA A 185 -26.04 -35.98 27.63
CA ALA A 185 -24.80 -36.70 27.88
C ALA A 185 -23.68 -36.31 26.90
N LEU A 186 -23.98 -36.21 25.60
CA LEU A 186 -23.00 -35.76 24.59
C LEU A 186 -22.49 -34.34 24.87
N LEU A 187 -23.39 -33.38 25.14
CA LEU A 187 -23.02 -31.99 25.40
C LEU A 187 -22.27 -31.84 26.73
N ASN A 188 -22.60 -32.64 27.75
CA ASN A 188 -21.86 -32.69 29.02
C ASN A 188 -20.47 -33.29 28.86
N TYR A 189 -20.31 -34.35 28.06
CA TYR A 189 -19.00 -34.92 27.75
C TYR A 189 -18.13 -33.92 26.95
N MET A 190 -18.69 -33.28 25.91
CA MET A 190 -17.99 -32.24 25.14
C MET A 190 -17.58 -31.05 26.00
N GLY A 191 -18.49 -30.52 26.83
CA GLY A 191 -18.21 -29.40 27.72
C GLY A 191 -17.27 -29.74 28.88
N GLY A 192 -17.34 -30.97 29.39
CA GLY A 192 -16.40 -31.53 30.36
C GLY A 192 -14.98 -31.60 29.80
N ALA A 193 -14.83 -32.11 28.57
CA ALA A 193 -13.58 -32.11 27.83
C ALA A 193 -13.00 -30.70 27.60
N TYR A 194 -13.84 -29.71 27.27
CA TYR A 194 -13.42 -28.31 27.17
C TYR A 194 -12.86 -27.78 28.50
N CYS A 195 -13.52 -28.09 29.61
CA CYS A 195 -13.08 -27.65 30.95
C CYS A 195 -11.79 -28.38 31.39
N PHE A 196 -11.68 -29.69 31.16
CA PHE A 196 -10.47 -30.48 31.41
C PHE A 196 -9.27 -29.96 30.61
N VAL A 197 -9.39 -29.80 29.29
CA VAL A 197 -8.30 -29.30 28.43
C VAL A 197 -7.89 -27.88 28.82
N GLY A 198 -8.86 -27.02 29.14
CA GLY A 198 -8.63 -25.67 29.64
C GLY A 198 -7.99 -25.59 31.02
N ARG A 199 -8.06 -26.65 31.84
CA ARG A 199 -7.40 -26.75 33.15
C ARG A 199 -5.97 -27.31 33.01
N GLU A 200 -5.84 -28.51 32.45
CA GLU A 200 -4.58 -29.27 32.46
C GLU A 200 -3.52 -28.72 31.48
N TYR A 201 -3.91 -28.45 30.23
CA TYR A 201 -2.94 -28.08 29.19
C TYR A 201 -2.64 -26.58 29.17
N ALA A 202 -3.58 -25.73 29.59
CA ALA A 202 -3.34 -24.29 29.68
C ALA A 202 -2.31 -23.91 30.77
N GLY A 203 -2.06 -24.78 31.75
CA GLY A 203 -0.95 -24.66 32.68
C GLY A 203 0.40 -24.92 31.99
N ARG A 204 0.52 -26.06 31.31
CA ARG A 204 1.73 -26.47 30.56
C ARG A 204 2.13 -25.45 29.49
N VAL A 205 1.16 -24.96 28.71
CA VAL A 205 1.39 -23.91 27.70
C VAL A 205 1.94 -22.61 28.32
N ARG A 206 1.46 -22.21 29.51
CA ARG A 206 1.99 -21.04 30.22
C ARG A 206 3.42 -21.26 30.74
N ILE A 207 3.73 -22.46 31.23
CA ILE A 207 5.09 -22.84 31.66
C ILE A 207 6.07 -22.77 30.47
N ILE A 208 5.68 -23.36 29.33
CA ILE A 208 6.47 -23.37 28.09
C ILE A 208 6.68 -21.94 27.57
N GLN A 209 5.62 -21.14 27.43
CA GLN A 209 5.73 -19.76 26.93
C GLN A 209 6.51 -18.84 27.88
N ARG A 210 6.49 -19.06 29.20
CA ARG A 210 7.31 -18.32 30.17
C ARG A 210 8.78 -18.73 30.05
N SER A 211 9.08 -20.02 30.23
CA SER A 211 10.46 -20.53 30.22
C SER A 211 11.15 -20.33 28.86
N TRP A 212 10.42 -20.35 27.74
CA TRP A 212 10.94 -19.96 26.43
C TRP A 212 11.35 -18.49 26.39
N ARG A 213 10.54 -17.57 26.93
CA ARG A 213 10.93 -16.16 27.06
C ARG A 213 12.17 -16.02 27.93
N THR A 214 12.24 -16.70 29.09
CA THR A 214 13.42 -16.68 29.96
C THR A 214 14.69 -17.23 29.28
N ALA A 215 14.55 -18.23 28.40
CA ALA A 215 15.66 -18.81 27.64
C ALA A 215 16.14 -17.92 26.48
N THR A 216 15.27 -17.05 25.94
CA THR A 216 15.58 -16.18 24.79
C THR A 216 15.87 -14.73 25.19
N SER A 217 15.28 -14.20 26.27
CA SER A 217 15.45 -12.80 26.69
C SER A 217 16.87 -12.46 27.16
N LYS A 218 17.57 -13.44 27.73
CA LYS A 218 18.99 -13.29 28.12
C LYS A 218 19.93 -12.98 26.96
N ALA A 219 19.52 -13.26 25.72
CA ALA A 219 20.27 -12.87 24.54
C ALA A 219 20.06 -11.38 24.17
N MET A 220 18.95 -10.76 24.60
CA MET A 220 18.71 -9.33 24.37
C MET A 220 19.42 -8.45 25.40
N GLU A 221 19.49 -8.90 26.66
CA GLU A 221 20.18 -8.17 27.74
C GLU A 221 21.69 -7.99 27.42
N GLU A 222 22.34 -8.94 26.74
CA GLU A 222 23.74 -8.80 26.28
C GLU A 222 23.91 -7.98 24.98
N GLU A 223 22.84 -7.67 24.22
CA GLU A 223 22.91 -6.76 23.06
C GLU A 223 22.66 -5.28 23.44
N GLU A 224 21.95 -5.03 24.55
CA GLU A 224 21.66 -3.66 25.02
C GLU A 224 22.77 -3.04 25.91
N GLU A 225 23.77 -3.81 26.38
CA GLU A 225 24.98 -3.28 27.05
C GLU A 225 25.86 -2.36 26.14
N GLY A 226 25.44 -2.09 24.91
CA GLY A 226 26.04 -1.08 24.03
C GLY A 226 25.57 0.37 24.26
N VAL A 227 24.53 0.63 25.08
CA VAL A 227 24.00 1.99 25.31
C VAL A 227 23.60 2.21 26.78
N GLU A 228 24.39 2.99 27.53
CA GLU A 228 24.02 3.44 28.88
C GLU A 228 22.78 4.36 28.86
N PRO A 229 21.74 4.09 29.67
CA PRO A 229 20.70 5.05 29.98
C PRO A 229 21.25 6.17 30.88
N MET A 230 21.11 7.43 30.46
CA MET A 230 21.58 8.60 31.21
C MET A 230 20.63 8.91 32.38
N GLU A 231 20.81 8.25 33.52
CA GLU A 231 20.16 8.64 34.79
C GLU A 231 20.86 9.82 35.47
N VAL A 232 20.07 10.64 36.18
CA VAL A 232 20.54 11.90 36.79
C VAL A 232 20.71 11.72 38.30
N ALA A 233 21.96 11.50 38.69
CA ALA A 233 22.63 11.86 39.96
C ALA A 233 21.84 11.91 41.29
N GLU A 234 22.32 11.16 42.28
CA GLU A 234 22.58 11.67 43.64
C GLU A 234 23.90 11.05 44.18
N ASP A 235 24.56 11.72 45.14
CA ASP A 235 25.99 11.52 45.49
C ASP A 235 26.29 10.33 46.42
N ASP A 236 27.48 9.70 46.29
CA ASP A 236 28.52 9.75 47.35
C ASP A 236 29.91 9.17 46.97
N VAL A 237 30.95 10.02 47.15
CA VAL A 237 32.32 9.82 47.71
C VAL A 237 32.81 8.35 47.95
N GLU A 238 34.02 7.89 47.57
CA GLU A 238 35.37 8.48 47.76
C GLU A 238 36.46 8.06 46.71
N THR A 239 37.76 8.25 47.02
CA THR A 239 38.85 8.61 46.07
C THR A 239 39.96 7.56 45.81
N ASN A 240 40.80 7.85 44.79
CA ASN A 240 42.14 7.31 44.44
C ASN A 240 42.19 6.10 43.46
N LYS A 241 43.14 6.00 42.49
CA LYS A 241 44.35 6.83 42.22
C LYS A 241 44.90 6.71 40.78
N GLN A 242 45.53 7.80 40.32
CA GLN A 242 46.66 7.96 39.34
C GLN A 242 46.78 6.94 38.16
N VAL A 243 46.67 7.27 36.85
CA VAL A 243 47.24 8.35 35.96
C VAL A 243 48.50 7.91 35.18
N VAL A 244 48.58 8.29 33.88
CA VAL A 244 49.62 8.01 32.83
C VAL A 244 49.53 6.59 32.19
N THR A 245 49.63 6.36 30.86
CA THR A 245 49.84 7.19 29.64
C THR A 245 48.82 6.87 28.53
N VAL A 246 48.80 7.66 27.45
CA VAL A 246 48.32 7.28 26.11
C VAL A 246 49.43 7.57 25.09
N ASP A 247 49.69 6.61 24.21
CA ASP A 247 50.29 6.73 22.87
C ASP A 247 49.46 5.72 22.03
N GLU A 248 48.60 6.08 21.09
CA GLU A 248 48.81 6.65 19.74
C GLU A 248 49.44 5.67 18.72
N ASP A 249 48.93 5.76 17.48
CA ASP A 249 49.16 4.90 16.31
C ASP A 249 48.74 3.40 16.44
N GLU A 250 48.15 2.74 15.44
CA GLU A 250 48.03 3.05 14.01
C GLU A 250 46.60 2.75 13.48
N ARG A 251 46.12 3.48 12.47
CA ARG A 251 44.85 3.21 11.74
C ARG A 251 45.06 3.06 10.23
N GLU A 252 45.64 1.97 9.74
CA GLU A 252 45.54 1.66 8.31
C GLU A 252 45.71 0.18 7.94
N HIS A 253 44.61 -0.60 7.97
CA HIS A 253 44.28 -1.61 6.94
C HIS A 253 42.88 -2.23 7.19
N ARG A 254 41.85 -1.72 6.48
CA ARG A 254 40.58 -2.44 6.28
C ARG A 254 40.16 -2.34 4.81
N ARG A 255 40.65 -3.30 4.02
CA ARG A 255 40.09 -3.73 2.73
C ARG A 255 40.61 -5.13 2.41
N ASP A 256 39.79 -5.86 1.67
CA ASP A 256 40.09 -7.09 0.93
C ASP A 256 40.57 -8.29 1.76
N ARG A 257 39.58 -9.06 2.28
CA ARG A 257 39.51 -10.53 2.11
C ARG A 257 38.14 -11.06 2.52
N ASP A 258 37.25 -11.17 1.53
CA ASP A 258 36.40 -12.35 1.44
C ASP A 258 37.23 -13.46 0.80
N MET A 259 37.14 -14.68 1.34
CA MET A 259 37.35 -16.02 0.72
C MET A 259 37.87 -17.01 1.79
N ASP A 260 37.31 -18.22 1.73
CA ASP A 260 37.81 -19.50 2.25
C ASP A 260 38.24 -19.60 3.73
N GLU A 261 37.49 -20.40 4.49
CA GLU A 261 38.11 -21.51 5.24
C GLU A 261 37.08 -22.64 5.45
N GLU A 262 37.15 -23.65 4.59
CA GLU A 262 36.37 -24.89 4.67
C GLU A 262 37.19 -25.97 5.39
N SER A 263 36.62 -26.57 6.45
CA SER A 263 37.08 -27.80 7.13
C SER A 263 38.59 -28.00 7.44
N ASP A 264 38.97 -27.93 8.72
CA ASP A 264 40.00 -28.83 9.25
C ASP A 264 39.61 -29.36 10.65
N LEU A 265 39.55 -30.69 10.80
CA LEU A 265 39.22 -31.42 12.03
C LEU A 265 40.48 -32.14 12.55
N GLY A 266 41.46 -31.35 13.00
CA GLY A 266 42.86 -31.79 13.23
C GLY A 266 43.31 -32.10 14.68
N GLY A 267 42.54 -31.77 15.72
CA GLY A 267 42.65 -32.33 17.07
C GLY A 267 43.65 -31.74 18.10
N LYS A 268 43.57 -32.29 19.33
CA LYS A 268 44.43 -32.11 20.54
C LYS A 268 44.43 -30.77 21.29
N THR A 269 43.42 -30.62 22.15
CA THR A 269 43.55 -30.28 23.59
C THR A 269 44.66 -29.31 24.04
N ALA A 270 44.28 -28.06 24.30
CA ALA A 270 44.80 -27.25 25.40
C ALA A 270 43.65 -26.42 25.99
N GLY A 271 43.60 -26.23 27.31
CA GLY A 271 42.46 -25.61 27.98
C GLY A 271 42.35 -24.11 27.70
N LYS A 272 41.26 -23.71 27.03
CA LYS A 272 40.64 -22.38 27.21
C LYS A 272 39.46 -22.54 28.16
N GLU A 273 39.20 -21.53 28.97
CA GLU A 273 37.91 -21.41 29.66
C GLU A 273 36.81 -21.28 28.61
N VAL A 274 35.83 -22.19 28.66
CA VAL A 274 34.72 -22.18 27.72
C VAL A 274 33.76 -21.08 28.16
N LYS A 275 33.68 -19.96 27.41
CA LYS A 275 32.60 -18.99 27.60
C LYS A 275 31.28 -19.71 27.35
N VAL A 276 30.52 -19.94 28.42
CA VAL A 276 29.22 -20.62 28.36
C VAL A 276 28.28 -19.78 27.47
N PRO A 277 27.67 -20.35 26.41
CA PRO A 277 26.79 -19.57 25.54
C PRO A 277 25.51 -19.11 26.25
N THR A 278 25.00 -17.95 25.84
CA THR A 278 23.85 -17.28 26.46
C THR A 278 22.58 -17.34 25.61
N THR A 279 22.70 -17.55 24.30
CA THR A 279 21.55 -17.75 23.39
C THR A 279 21.06 -19.21 23.41
N PHE A 280 19.78 -19.43 23.11
CA PHE A 280 19.24 -20.78 22.95
C PHE A 280 19.92 -21.58 21.83
N ARG A 281 20.18 -20.97 20.67
CA ARG A 281 20.80 -21.65 19.52
C ARG A 281 22.21 -22.13 19.85
N ASP A 282 23.01 -21.27 20.47
CA ASP A 282 24.43 -21.56 20.71
C ASP A 282 24.62 -22.50 21.91
N MET A 283 23.77 -22.38 22.95
CA MET A 283 23.72 -23.36 24.04
C MET A 283 23.21 -24.73 23.54
N PHE A 284 22.28 -24.78 22.59
CA PHE A 284 21.86 -26.05 21.99
C PHE A 284 23.00 -26.69 21.20
N LEU A 285 23.69 -25.92 20.34
CA LEU A 285 24.85 -26.40 19.59
C LEU A 285 25.97 -26.90 20.51
N PHE A 286 26.24 -26.17 21.60
CA PHE A 286 27.19 -26.59 22.62
C PHE A 286 26.79 -27.89 23.31
N ASN A 287 25.54 -28.02 23.76
CA ASN A 287 25.04 -29.25 24.39
C ASN A 287 25.00 -30.44 23.42
N ALA A 288 24.65 -30.20 22.15
CA ALA A 288 24.73 -31.21 21.09
C ALA A 288 26.17 -31.72 20.94
N ALA A 289 27.15 -30.82 20.85
CA ALA A 289 28.57 -31.17 20.78
C ALA A 289 29.06 -31.94 22.03
N VAL A 290 28.67 -31.51 23.23
CA VAL A 290 28.99 -32.18 24.51
C VAL A 290 28.38 -33.59 24.59
N MET A 291 27.20 -33.81 24.01
CA MET A 291 26.56 -35.13 23.92
C MET A 291 26.97 -35.96 22.70
N GLY A 292 27.92 -35.48 21.87
CA GLY A 292 28.44 -36.20 20.69
C GLY A 292 27.65 -35.99 19.40
N PHE A 293 26.56 -35.21 19.42
CA PHE A 293 25.71 -34.87 18.28
C PHE A 293 26.18 -33.62 17.50
N GLY A 294 27.39 -33.11 17.75
CA GLY A 294 27.89 -31.85 17.18
C GLY A 294 28.00 -31.81 15.64
N SER A 295 27.93 -32.96 14.97
CA SER A 295 27.91 -33.10 13.51
C SER A 295 26.49 -33.33 12.92
N SER A 296 25.43 -33.34 13.73
CA SER A 296 24.07 -33.66 13.30
C SER A 296 23.34 -32.45 12.68
N GLU A 297 23.64 -32.13 11.42
CA GLU A 297 23.04 -31.01 10.69
C GLU A 297 21.50 -30.99 10.71
N TRP A 298 20.85 -32.15 10.76
CA TRP A 298 19.39 -32.24 10.83
C TRP A 298 18.79 -31.58 12.09
N MET A 299 19.55 -31.48 13.18
CA MET A 299 19.10 -30.76 14.38
C MET A 299 19.01 -29.25 14.11
N ASN A 300 19.87 -28.69 13.27
CA ASN A 300 19.82 -27.28 12.87
C ASN A 300 18.57 -26.95 12.05
N ILE A 301 18.11 -27.89 11.21
CA ILE A 301 16.86 -27.76 10.45
C ILE A 301 15.67 -27.58 11.39
N ILE A 302 15.64 -28.32 12.50
CA ILE A 302 14.59 -28.20 13.52
C ILE A 302 14.75 -26.90 14.32
N LEU A 303 15.97 -26.56 14.77
CA LEU A 303 16.24 -25.31 15.51
C LEU A 303 15.73 -24.07 14.79
N GLU A 304 15.89 -24.00 13.46
CA GLU A 304 15.43 -22.88 12.63
C GLU A 304 13.90 -22.71 12.55
N GLN A 305 13.13 -23.72 12.93
CA GLN A 305 11.66 -23.65 13.04
C GLN A 305 11.16 -23.84 14.49
N PHE A 306 12.05 -24.09 15.45
CA PHE A 306 11.68 -24.46 16.81
C PHE A 306 10.98 -23.32 17.57
N ASP A 307 11.42 -22.07 17.39
CA ASP A 307 10.70 -20.90 17.94
C ASP A 307 9.25 -20.83 17.44
N ALA A 308 9.03 -20.99 16.13
CA ALA A 308 7.69 -20.99 15.54
C ALA A 308 6.83 -22.15 16.07
N VAL A 309 7.42 -23.34 16.31
CA VAL A 309 6.75 -24.49 16.94
C VAL A 309 6.35 -24.18 18.39
N VAL A 310 7.26 -23.59 19.19
CA VAL A 310 7.02 -23.25 20.60
C VAL A 310 5.99 -22.15 20.77
N VAL A 311 6.13 -21.04 20.04
CA VAL A 311 5.23 -19.88 20.13
C VAL A 311 3.79 -20.27 19.76
N ASN A 312 3.61 -21.14 18.76
CA ASN A 312 2.30 -21.54 18.25
C ASN A 312 1.70 -22.79 18.92
N ILE A 313 2.29 -23.32 20.00
CA ILE A 313 1.83 -24.55 20.70
C ILE A 313 0.33 -24.56 21.04
N ALA A 314 -0.25 -23.42 21.40
CA ALA A 314 -1.68 -23.30 21.74
C ALA A 314 -2.60 -23.54 20.53
N ASN A 315 -2.12 -23.23 19.32
CA ASN A 315 -2.88 -23.32 18.08
C ASN A 315 -2.51 -24.62 17.34
N SER A 316 -3.27 -25.69 17.62
CA SER A 316 -3.10 -27.01 17.01
C SER A 316 -3.03 -27.00 15.47
N TYR A 317 -3.77 -26.10 14.79
CA TYR A 317 -3.69 -25.97 13.33
C TYR A 317 -2.34 -25.42 12.86
N ARG A 318 -1.82 -24.38 13.53
CA ARG A 318 -0.53 -23.78 13.18
C ARG A 318 0.63 -24.71 13.56
N LEU A 319 0.55 -25.39 14.70
CA LEU A 319 1.50 -26.43 15.09
C LEU A 319 1.55 -27.57 14.06
N SER A 320 0.39 -28.04 13.57
CA SER A 320 0.31 -29.02 12.48
C SER A 320 0.94 -28.49 11.18
N GLU A 321 0.75 -27.21 10.84
CA GLU A 321 1.31 -26.61 9.63
C GLU A 321 2.84 -26.51 9.69
N GLU A 322 3.41 -26.04 10.81
CA GLU A 322 4.86 -26.00 11.01
C GLU A 322 5.46 -27.40 10.96
N CYS A 323 4.79 -28.42 11.53
CA CYS A 323 5.24 -29.81 11.46
C CYS A 323 5.11 -30.42 10.04
N ASP A 324 4.06 -30.12 9.28
CA ASP A 324 3.92 -30.53 7.87
C ASP A 324 5.07 -29.92 7.03
N VAL A 325 5.37 -28.63 7.22
CA VAL A 325 6.47 -27.93 6.53
C VAL A 325 7.84 -28.46 6.98
N LEU A 326 8.05 -28.67 8.28
CA LEU A 326 9.30 -29.23 8.81
C LEU A 326 9.55 -30.64 8.27
N THR A 327 8.51 -31.46 8.09
CA THR A 327 8.62 -32.78 7.46
C THR A 327 9.12 -32.66 6.00
N LEU A 328 8.66 -31.68 5.23
CA LEU A 328 9.15 -31.42 3.86
C LEU A 328 10.63 -31.00 3.81
N VAL A 329 11.12 -30.26 4.81
CA VAL A 329 12.53 -29.89 4.89
C VAL A 329 13.38 -31.08 5.35
N LEU A 330 12.96 -31.79 6.41
CA LEU A 330 13.65 -32.98 6.92
C LEU A 330 13.70 -34.12 5.89
N SER A 331 12.71 -34.29 5.01
CA SER A 331 12.72 -35.34 3.97
C SER A 331 13.84 -35.19 2.93
N LYS A 332 14.55 -34.05 2.93
CA LYS A 332 15.69 -33.77 2.03
C LYS A 332 17.05 -33.99 2.68
N TYR A 333 17.09 -34.13 4.00
CA TYR A 333 18.31 -34.51 4.69
C TYR A 333 18.70 -35.95 4.30
N GLU A 334 19.99 -36.17 4.05
CA GLU A 334 20.51 -37.46 3.57
C GLU A 334 21.19 -38.21 4.72
N GLY A 335 20.40 -38.63 5.71
CA GLY A 335 20.86 -39.38 6.86
C GLY A 335 19.72 -39.84 7.78
N THR A 336 20.07 -40.61 8.82
CA THR A 336 19.12 -41.06 9.84
C THR A 336 18.73 -39.90 10.77
N VAL A 337 17.43 -39.73 11.03
CA VAL A 337 16.88 -38.70 11.92
C VAL A 337 16.26 -39.38 13.14
N VAL A 338 16.78 -39.08 14.34
CA VAL A 338 16.40 -39.76 15.59
C VAL A 338 15.82 -38.73 16.57
N LEU A 339 14.50 -38.53 16.51
CA LEU A 339 13.81 -37.43 17.21
C LEU A 339 13.96 -37.44 18.75
N SER A 340 14.27 -38.58 19.36
CA SER A 340 14.57 -38.70 20.80
C SER A 340 15.92 -38.08 21.21
N GLU A 341 16.89 -37.98 20.30
CA GLU A 341 18.15 -37.27 20.55
C GLU A 341 17.88 -35.77 20.71
N TYR A 342 17.06 -35.20 19.82
CA TYR A 342 16.68 -33.78 19.87
C TYR A 342 15.97 -33.44 21.19
N ARG A 343 15.05 -34.29 21.66
CA ARG A 343 14.41 -34.15 22.99
C ARG A 343 15.44 -33.99 24.11
N SER A 344 16.49 -34.81 24.08
CA SER A 344 17.52 -34.87 25.12
C SER A 344 18.39 -33.61 25.12
N VAL A 345 18.81 -33.14 23.93
CA VAL A 345 19.57 -31.89 23.79
C VAL A 345 18.71 -30.66 24.14
N MET A 346 17.44 -30.65 23.73
CA MET A 346 16.47 -29.59 24.04
C MET A 346 16.29 -29.41 25.56
N LEU A 347 16.01 -30.48 26.30
CA LEU A 347 15.79 -30.41 27.75
C LEU A 347 17.06 -29.97 28.51
N ALA A 348 18.23 -30.48 28.13
CA ALA A 348 19.51 -30.02 28.69
C ALA A 348 19.75 -28.51 28.46
N THR A 349 19.43 -28.03 27.26
CA THR A 349 19.61 -26.62 26.85
C THR A 349 18.71 -25.68 27.64
N LEU A 350 17.42 -26.01 27.77
CA LEU A 350 16.47 -25.21 28.55
C LEU A 350 16.86 -25.18 30.04
N ARG A 351 17.28 -26.33 30.59
CA ARG A 351 17.76 -26.45 31.97
C ARG A 351 19.00 -25.60 32.24
N SER A 352 19.94 -25.52 31.30
CA SER A 352 21.14 -24.65 31.39
C SER A 352 20.81 -23.15 31.33
N LEU A 353 19.77 -22.74 30.59
CA LEU A 353 19.41 -21.33 30.41
C LEU A 353 18.44 -20.80 31.48
N ALA A 354 17.53 -21.64 31.98
CA ALA A 354 16.52 -21.27 32.99
C ALA A 354 16.71 -21.91 34.39
N PRO A 355 17.94 -22.14 34.93
CA PRO A 355 18.15 -22.96 36.14
C PRO A 355 17.60 -22.37 37.45
N LYS A 356 17.06 -21.14 37.43
CA LYS A 356 16.35 -20.51 38.56
C LYS A 356 14.83 -20.75 38.56
N GLU A 357 14.26 -21.12 37.42
CA GLU A 357 12.81 -21.38 37.26
C GLU A 357 12.50 -22.87 37.02
N TRP A 358 13.50 -23.67 36.64
CA TRP A 358 13.31 -25.04 36.17
C TRP A 358 13.00 -26.04 37.30
N ASP A 359 11.92 -26.81 37.14
CA ASP A 359 11.42 -27.82 38.08
C ASP A 359 10.91 -29.09 37.35
N SER A 360 10.23 -30.00 38.06
CA SER A 360 9.61 -31.20 37.49
C SER A 360 8.54 -30.90 36.44
N ASP A 361 7.82 -29.81 36.61
CA ASP A 361 6.64 -29.48 35.82
C ASP A 361 7.07 -28.85 34.49
N HIS A 362 8.24 -28.21 34.46
CA HIS A 362 8.95 -27.83 33.24
C HIS A 362 9.37 -29.05 32.42
N GLU A 363 9.99 -30.08 33.02
CA GLU A 363 10.34 -31.32 32.31
C GLU A 363 9.10 -32.00 31.71
N VAL A 364 8.00 -32.08 32.47
CA VAL A 364 6.73 -32.66 32.01
C VAL A 364 6.09 -31.82 30.90
N ALA A 365 6.12 -30.48 30.99
CA ALA A 365 5.54 -29.60 29.98
C ALA A 365 6.34 -29.64 28.66
N TRP A 366 7.67 -29.52 28.73
CA TRP A 366 8.54 -29.56 27.54
C TRP A 366 8.63 -30.96 26.92
N GLY A 367 8.62 -32.02 27.74
CA GLY A 367 8.47 -33.40 27.27
C GLY A 367 7.16 -33.59 26.52
N TRP A 368 6.04 -33.11 27.06
CA TRP A 368 4.73 -33.18 26.41
C TRP A 368 4.67 -32.39 25.09
N LEU A 369 5.27 -31.20 24.99
CA LEU A 369 5.40 -30.50 23.70
C LEU A 369 6.11 -31.38 22.68
N TRP A 370 7.29 -31.89 23.03
CA TRP A 370 8.09 -32.67 22.09
C TRP A 370 7.40 -33.97 21.67
N GLU A 371 6.74 -34.68 22.59
CA GLU A 371 5.98 -35.89 22.27
C GLU A 371 4.87 -35.65 21.25
N ASN A 372 4.20 -34.49 21.29
CA ASN A 372 3.19 -34.13 20.29
C ASN A 372 3.82 -33.80 18.93
N VAL A 373 4.93 -33.04 18.91
CA VAL A 373 5.68 -32.74 17.69
C VAL A 373 6.22 -34.03 17.05
N GLU A 374 6.87 -34.87 17.85
CA GLU A 374 7.43 -36.16 17.45
C GLU A 374 6.36 -37.12 16.92
N LYS A 375 5.16 -37.16 17.53
CA LYS A 375 4.01 -37.93 17.04
C LYS A 375 3.53 -37.46 15.67
N ILE A 376 3.46 -36.14 15.42
CA ILE A 376 3.06 -35.58 14.12
C ILE A 376 4.14 -35.87 13.06
N LEU A 377 5.42 -35.64 13.39
CA LEU A 377 6.53 -35.90 12.48
C LEU A 377 6.63 -37.39 12.12
N LYS A 378 6.63 -38.31 13.09
CA LYS A 378 6.65 -39.76 12.84
C LYS A 378 5.48 -40.24 11.97
N ALA A 379 4.31 -39.61 12.08
CA ALA A 379 3.17 -39.94 11.24
C ALA A 379 3.36 -39.58 9.75
N GLN A 380 4.31 -38.69 9.41
CA GLN A 380 4.57 -38.24 8.02
C GLN A 380 5.98 -38.51 7.50
N MET A 381 6.96 -38.89 8.35
CA MET A 381 8.32 -39.22 7.92
C MET A 381 8.35 -40.29 6.82
N GLY A 382 9.31 -40.17 5.90
CA GLY A 382 9.48 -41.03 4.73
C GLY A 382 8.49 -40.76 3.57
N LYS A 383 7.22 -40.49 3.87
CA LYS A 383 6.14 -40.36 2.85
C LYS A 383 6.42 -39.29 1.77
N PRO A 384 6.89 -38.07 2.08
CA PRO A 384 7.14 -37.05 1.06
C PRO A 384 8.12 -37.48 -0.05
N LYS A 385 9.20 -38.19 0.28
CA LYS A 385 10.23 -38.62 -0.69
C LYS A 385 9.72 -39.71 -1.66
N MET A 386 8.62 -40.38 -1.31
CA MET A 386 7.86 -41.27 -2.21
C MET A 386 6.79 -40.50 -2.99
N GLN A 387 6.02 -39.65 -2.32
CA GLN A 387 4.94 -38.85 -2.91
C GLN A 387 5.44 -37.86 -3.97
N GLU A 388 6.58 -37.18 -3.74
CA GLU A 388 7.22 -36.29 -4.71
C GLU A 388 7.55 -37.03 -6.02
N LYS A 389 8.17 -38.21 -5.93
CA LYS A 389 8.53 -39.04 -7.10
C LYS A 389 7.31 -39.62 -7.83
N ALA A 390 6.24 -39.94 -7.10
CA ALA A 390 4.98 -40.38 -7.69
C ALA A 390 4.26 -39.22 -8.42
N LEU A 391 4.20 -38.06 -7.77
CA LEU A 391 3.57 -36.85 -8.30
C LEU A 391 4.33 -36.30 -9.52
N GLU A 392 5.66 -36.30 -9.51
CA GLU A 392 6.48 -35.87 -10.65
C GLU A 392 6.27 -36.75 -11.88
N ARG A 393 6.19 -38.08 -11.69
CA ARG A 393 5.87 -39.03 -12.76
C ARG A 393 4.45 -38.84 -13.29
N PHE A 394 3.48 -38.59 -12.41
CA PHE A 394 2.10 -38.32 -12.81
C PHE A 394 1.99 -37.04 -13.63
N ILE A 395 2.47 -35.90 -13.10
CA ILE A 395 2.42 -34.59 -13.77
C ILE A 395 3.20 -34.62 -15.09
N GLY A 396 4.41 -35.18 -15.09
CA GLY A 396 5.24 -35.33 -16.30
C GLY A 396 4.69 -36.32 -17.34
N GLY A 397 3.72 -37.15 -16.96
CA GLY A 397 3.00 -38.07 -17.85
C GLY A 397 1.69 -37.52 -18.43
N LEU A 398 1.27 -36.30 -18.06
CA LEU A 398 0.03 -35.71 -18.56
C LEU A 398 0.17 -35.21 -20.00
N SER A 399 -0.75 -35.62 -20.88
CA SER A 399 -0.90 -35.05 -22.22
C SER A 399 -1.70 -33.74 -22.19
N ASP A 400 -1.53 -32.90 -23.21
CA ASP A 400 -2.30 -31.64 -23.36
C ASP A 400 -3.82 -31.87 -23.30
N GLU A 401 -4.32 -33.01 -23.78
CA GLU A 401 -5.74 -33.37 -23.69
C GLU A 401 -6.17 -33.63 -22.25
N MET A 402 -5.35 -34.35 -21.46
CA MET A 402 -5.62 -34.63 -20.05
C MET A 402 -5.50 -33.36 -19.19
N VAL A 403 -4.54 -32.48 -19.46
CA VAL A 403 -4.45 -31.16 -18.80
C VAL A 403 -5.68 -30.30 -19.14
N ASN A 404 -6.14 -30.30 -20.41
CA ASN A 404 -7.35 -29.59 -20.82
C ASN A 404 -8.65 -30.22 -20.29
N TYR A 405 -8.68 -31.52 -19.99
CA TYR A 405 -9.76 -32.16 -19.25
C TYR A 405 -9.78 -31.67 -17.80
N PHE A 406 -8.63 -31.74 -17.11
CA PHE A 406 -8.47 -31.27 -15.72
C PHE A 406 -8.93 -29.82 -15.55
N ARG A 407 -8.40 -28.91 -16.38
CA ARG A 407 -8.75 -27.48 -16.42
C ARG A 407 -10.26 -27.21 -16.53
N LYS A 408 -11.01 -28.02 -17.27
CA LYS A 408 -12.47 -27.87 -17.45
C LYS A 408 -13.24 -28.46 -16.28
N GLU A 409 -12.91 -29.70 -15.91
CA GLU A 409 -13.67 -30.47 -14.94
C GLU A 409 -13.49 -29.93 -13.50
N LEU A 410 -12.32 -29.36 -13.18
CA LEU A 410 -12.03 -28.67 -11.92
C LEU A 410 -13.08 -27.59 -11.61
N TYR A 411 -13.21 -26.58 -12.47
CA TYR A 411 -14.14 -25.48 -12.24
C TYR A 411 -15.60 -25.93 -12.34
N LYS A 412 -15.92 -26.88 -13.24
CA LYS A 412 -17.26 -27.47 -13.32
C LYS A 412 -17.67 -28.15 -12.00
N ARG A 413 -16.79 -28.96 -11.38
CA ARG A 413 -17.08 -29.59 -10.08
C ARG A 413 -17.06 -28.56 -8.95
N PHE A 414 -16.10 -27.64 -8.92
CA PHE A 414 -16.05 -26.58 -7.89
C PHE A 414 -17.32 -25.72 -7.88
N PHE A 415 -17.79 -25.23 -9.03
CA PHE A 415 -19.03 -24.45 -9.13
C PHE A 415 -20.30 -25.26 -8.90
N THR A 416 -20.23 -26.60 -8.92
CA THR A 416 -21.32 -27.49 -8.46
C THR A 416 -21.30 -27.62 -6.94
N ASN A 417 -20.11 -27.81 -6.35
CA ASN A 417 -19.92 -28.01 -4.91
C ASN A 417 -20.09 -26.72 -4.10
N ALA A 418 -19.74 -25.56 -4.67
CA ALA A 418 -19.86 -24.25 -4.05
C ALA A 418 -20.31 -23.19 -5.09
N PRO A 419 -21.63 -23.08 -5.36
CA PRO A 419 -22.16 -22.14 -6.37
C PRO A 419 -21.78 -20.68 -6.12
N SER A 420 -21.69 -20.25 -4.85
CA SER A 420 -21.23 -18.93 -4.43
C SER A 420 -19.78 -18.60 -4.85
N GLY A 421 -18.98 -19.61 -5.20
CA GLY A 421 -17.66 -19.39 -5.80
C GLY A 421 -17.73 -18.68 -7.16
N GLN A 422 -18.82 -18.81 -7.92
CA GLN A 422 -18.97 -18.21 -9.26
C GLN A 422 -18.85 -16.68 -9.21
N ASP A 423 -19.38 -16.03 -8.17
CA ASP A 423 -19.35 -14.57 -8.02
C ASP A 423 -17.93 -13.99 -7.89
N HIS A 424 -16.96 -14.79 -7.42
CA HIS A 424 -15.56 -14.36 -7.29
C HIS A 424 -14.75 -14.58 -8.58
N PHE A 425 -15.16 -15.52 -9.45
CA PHE A 425 -14.40 -15.92 -10.64
C PHE A 425 -14.84 -15.19 -11.94
N LYS A 426 -14.91 -13.86 -11.90
CA LYS A 426 -15.29 -12.98 -13.03
C LYS A 426 -14.23 -12.87 -14.16
N GLN A 427 -13.31 -13.82 -14.27
CA GLN A 427 -12.15 -13.78 -15.17
C GLN A 427 -12.38 -14.67 -16.41
N SER A 428 -11.66 -14.40 -17.51
CA SER A 428 -11.79 -15.19 -18.75
C SER A 428 -11.36 -16.65 -18.56
N THR A 429 -11.95 -17.57 -19.32
CA THR A 429 -11.65 -19.01 -19.23
C THR A 429 -10.17 -19.33 -19.39
N THR A 430 -9.46 -18.60 -20.26
CA THR A 430 -7.99 -18.69 -20.42
C THR A 430 -7.24 -18.38 -19.13
N ARG A 431 -7.72 -17.41 -18.34
CA ARG A 431 -7.14 -17.04 -17.05
C ARG A 431 -7.49 -18.06 -15.96
N LEU A 432 -8.69 -18.63 -15.98
CA LEU A 432 -9.06 -19.75 -15.10
C LEU A 432 -8.16 -20.97 -15.34
N TYR A 433 -7.89 -21.31 -16.60
CA TYR A 433 -6.97 -22.39 -16.96
C TYR A 433 -5.54 -22.12 -16.47
N PHE A 434 -5.02 -20.91 -16.64
CA PHE A 434 -3.73 -20.50 -16.06
C PHE A 434 -3.70 -20.64 -14.52
N LEU A 435 -4.79 -20.34 -13.82
CA LEU A 435 -4.87 -20.52 -12.37
C LEU A 435 -4.89 -22.01 -11.97
N ALA A 436 -5.53 -22.88 -12.76
CA ALA A 436 -5.48 -24.32 -12.55
C ALA A 436 -4.05 -24.88 -12.77
N ASP A 437 -3.35 -24.40 -13.80
CA ASP A 437 -1.95 -24.78 -14.06
C ASP A 437 -1.04 -24.34 -12.88
N ARG A 438 -1.16 -23.08 -12.45
CA ARG A 438 -0.40 -22.55 -11.29
C ARG A 438 -0.69 -23.31 -9.99
N MET A 439 -1.90 -23.84 -9.80
CA MET A 439 -2.23 -24.70 -8.66
C MET A 439 -1.47 -26.03 -8.73
N VAL A 440 -1.40 -26.68 -9.90
CA VAL A 440 -0.65 -27.93 -10.08
C VAL A 440 0.86 -27.70 -9.90
N GLU A 441 1.40 -26.61 -10.45
CA GLU A 441 2.79 -26.19 -10.18
C GLU A 441 3.04 -25.98 -8.67
N THR A 442 2.13 -25.28 -7.98
CA THR A 442 2.21 -25.04 -6.52
C THR A 442 2.28 -26.34 -5.71
N THR A 443 1.56 -27.40 -6.11
CA THR A 443 1.63 -28.70 -5.41
C THR A 443 2.99 -29.38 -5.56
N MET A 444 3.63 -29.28 -6.74
CA MET A 444 4.96 -29.85 -6.98
C MET A 444 6.06 -29.01 -6.31
N ASP A 445 5.98 -27.68 -6.44
CA ASP A 445 6.99 -26.79 -5.90
C ASP A 445 6.93 -26.69 -4.36
N MET A 446 5.81 -27.06 -3.73
CA MET A 446 5.74 -27.27 -2.28
C MET A 446 6.71 -28.37 -1.81
N PHE A 447 6.81 -29.49 -2.54
CA PHE A 447 7.83 -30.50 -2.25
C PHE A 447 9.23 -29.95 -2.54
N ARG A 448 9.45 -29.30 -3.70
CA ARG A 448 10.79 -28.85 -4.12
C ARG A 448 11.38 -27.70 -3.30
N GLN A 449 10.60 -26.70 -2.89
CA GLN A 449 11.08 -25.48 -2.21
C GLN A 449 10.11 -24.98 -1.10
N PRO A 450 9.81 -25.80 -0.06
CA PRO A 450 8.74 -25.54 0.91
C PRO A 450 8.86 -24.18 1.62
N ARG A 451 10.03 -23.82 2.16
CA ARG A 451 10.26 -22.53 2.85
C ARG A 451 9.95 -21.32 1.96
N LYS A 452 10.25 -21.39 0.66
CA LYS A 452 9.94 -20.33 -0.33
C LYS A 452 8.44 -20.32 -0.66
N MET A 453 7.84 -21.50 -0.88
CA MET A 453 6.41 -21.61 -1.16
C MET A 453 5.55 -21.09 0.00
N VAL A 454 5.92 -21.33 1.26
CA VAL A 454 5.22 -20.74 2.42
C VAL A 454 5.19 -19.20 2.35
N GLN A 455 6.29 -18.56 1.91
CA GLN A 455 6.33 -17.10 1.75
C GLN A 455 5.50 -16.62 0.54
N GLU A 456 5.64 -17.25 -0.62
CA GLU A 456 4.87 -16.89 -1.83
C GLU A 456 3.37 -17.10 -1.65
N ILE A 457 2.97 -18.20 -0.99
CA ILE A 457 1.58 -18.52 -0.69
C ILE A 457 1.02 -17.57 0.39
N SER A 458 1.81 -17.17 1.39
CA SER A 458 1.39 -16.14 2.36
C SER A 458 1.16 -14.78 1.68
N GLY A 459 2.05 -14.37 0.76
CA GLY A 459 1.87 -13.17 -0.06
C GLY A 459 0.69 -13.25 -1.03
N LEU A 460 0.37 -14.45 -1.53
CA LEU A 460 -0.84 -14.71 -2.31
C LEU A 460 -2.11 -14.61 -1.43
N GLY A 461 -2.05 -15.06 -0.17
CA GLY A 461 -3.11 -14.91 0.82
C GLY A 461 -3.46 -13.44 1.10
N LEU A 462 -2.46 -12.57 1.28
CA LEU A 462 -2.66 -11.12 1.41
C LEU A 462 -3.41 -10.50 0.21
N ARG A 463 -3.24 -11.03 -1.01
CA ARG A 463 -4.04 -10.61 -2.17
C ARG A 463 -5.47 -11.14 -2.13
N HIS A 464 -5.69 -12.36 -1.63
CA HIS A 464 -7.03 -12.93 -1.46
C HIS A 464 -7.86 -12.17 -0.41
N VAL A 465 -7.22 -11.62 0.64
CA VAL A 465 -7.84 -10.66 1.56
C VAL A 465 -8.38 -9.45 0.80
N GLY A 466 -7.55 -8.85 -0.06
CA GLY A 466 -7.89 -7.68 -0.84
C GLY A 466 -8.92 -7.91 -1.97
N TYR A 467 -9.15 -9.16 -2.35
CA TYR A 467 -10.27 -9.57 -3.21
C TYR A 467 -11.51 -10.03 -2.41
N GLY A 468 -11.44 -10.03 -1.08
CA GLY A 468 -12.54 -10.43 -0.19
C GLY A 468 -12.96 -11.89 -0.32
N ILE A 469 -12.03 -12.80 -0.61
CA ILE A 469 -12.35 -14.23 -0.81
C ILE A 469 -12.68 -14.89 0.55
N PRO A 470 -13.87 -15.50 0.72
CA PRO A 470 -14.23 -16.25 1.92
C PRO A 470 -13.30 -17.46 2.15
N THR A 471 -12.92 -17.69 3.40
CA THR A 471 -12.05 -18.81 3.82
C THR A 471 -12.70 -20.18 3.60
N GLU A 472 -14.01 -20.21 3.44
CA GLU A 472 -14.84 -21.41 3.33
C GLU A 472 -14.74 -22.02 1.92
N LEU A 473 -14.49 -21.22 0.87
CA LEU A 473 -14.40 -21.67 -0.52
C LEU A 473 -13.17 -22.53 -0.82
N PHE A 474 -12.09 -22.39 -0.03
CA PHE A 474 -10.85 -23.13 -0.25
C PHE A 474 -11.04 -24.64 -0.03
N GLY A 475 -11.87 -25.06 0.93
CA GLY A 475 -12.16 -26.48 1.17
C GLY A 475 -12.80 -27.18 -0.03
N PRO A 476 -13.97 -26.73 -0.52
CA PRO A 476 -14.61 -27.27 -1.72
C PRO A 476 -13.73 -27.21 -2.98
N TYR A 477 -12.85 -26.21 -3.10
CA TYR A 477 -11.90 -26.09 -4.21
C TYR A 477 -10.82 -27.20 -4.17
N VAL A 478 -10.24 -27.48 -3.00
CA VAL A 478 -9.30 -28.61 -2.82
C VAL A 478 -10.00 -29.95 -3.09
N SER A 479 -11.21 -30.16 -2.55
CA SER A 479 -11.97 -31.39 -2.79
C SER A 479 -12.25 -31.59 -4.29
N ALA A 480 -12.73 -30.56 -4.99
CA ALA A 480 -12.98 -30.62 -6.43
C ALA A 480 -11.70 -30.98 -7.22
N ALA A 481 -10.55 -30.40 -6.89
CA ALA A 481 -9.28 -30.73 -7.53
C ALA A 481 -8.86 -32.18 -7.29
N VAL A 482 -8.92 -32.64 -6.03
CA VAL A 482 -8.55 -34.01 -5.65
C VAL A 482 -9.48 -35.06 -6.29
N ASP A 483 -10.78 -34.77 -6.39
CA ASP A 483 -11.75 -35.66 -7.03
C ASP A 483 -11.54 -35.76 -8.55
N VAL A 484 -11.04 -34.70 -9.20
CA VAL A 484 -10.66 -34.77 -10.63
C VAL A 484 -9.38 -35.60 -10.80
N VAL A 485 -8.35 -35.39 -9.96
CA VAL A 485 -7.13 -36.22 -9.98
C VAL A 485 -7.44 -37.70 -9.69
N ARG A 486 -8.38 -38.02 -8.78
CA ARG A 486 -8.84 -39.40 -8.54
C ARG A 486 -9.47 -40.04 -9.80
N SER A 487 -10.07 -39.25 -10.69
CA SER A 487 -10.55 -39.73 -11.99
C SER A 487 -9.48 -39.77 -13.10
N MET A 488 -8.21 -39.46 -12.78
CA MET A 488 -7.09 -39.39 -13.74
C MET A 488 -5.87 -40.27 -13.36
N THR A 489 -5.75 -40.73 -12.11
CA THR A 489 -4.68 -41.64 -11.68
C THR A 489 -5.19 -42.79 -10.82
N THR A 490 -4.53 -43.95 -10.95
CA THR A 490 -4.70 -45.12 -10.08
C THR A 490 -3.59 -45.26 -9.02
N ASP A 491 -2.57 -44.40 -9.05
CA ASP A 491 -1.50 -44.40 -8.04
C ASP A 491 -1.90 -43.60 -6.80
N GLU A 492 -2.12 -44.32 -5.69
CA GLU A 492 -2.46 -43.71 -4.40
C GLU A 492 -1.34 -42.84 -3.82
N ASN A 493 -0.07 -43.05 -4.21
CA ASN A 493 1.03 -42.19 -3.78
C ASN A 493 0.98 -40.83 -4.48
N ALA A 494 0.69 -40.81 -5.78
CA ALA A 494 0.46 -39.56 -6.52
C ALA A 494 -0.80 -38.84 -6.02
N LEU A 495 -1.91 -39.57 -5.79
CA LEU A 495 -3.16 -38.99 -5.30
C LEU A 495 -3.03 -38.45 -3.86
N SER A 496 -2.39 -39.18 -2.95
CA SER A 496 -2.15 -38.73 -1.58
C SER A 496 -1.15 -37.57 -1.52
N GLY A 497 -0.09 -37.60 -2.33
CA GLY A 497 0.88 -36.51 -2.46
C GLY A 497 0.24 -35.21 -2.96
N PHE A 498 -0.57 -35.29 -4.02
CA PHE A 498 -1.35 -34.15 -4.52
C PHE A 498 -2.34 -33.63 -3.47
N ARG A 499 -3.10 -34.52 -2.83
CA ARG A 499 -4.06 -34.14 -1.77
C ARG A 499 -3.38 -33.44 -0.61
N TRP A 500 -2.28 -33.99 -0.08
CA TRP A 500 -1.61 -33.45 1.11
C TRP A 500 -0.92 -32.11 0.81
N SER A 501 -0.14 -32.01 -0.27
CA SER A 501 0.51 -30.75 -0.68
C SER A 501 -0.49 -29.63 -0.99
N LEU A 502 -1.60 -29.93 -1.69
CA LEU A 502 -2.66 -28.96 -1.96
C LEU A 502 -3.42 -28.57 -0.67
N THR A 503 -3.62 -29.51 0.26
CA THR A 503 -4.21 -29.21 1.57
C THR A 503 -3.30 -28.32 2.40
N LEU A 504 -1.98 -28.54 2.38
CA LEU A 504 -1.00 -27.69 3.07
C LEU A 504 -0.97 -26.27 2.48
N ALA A 505 -0.91 -26.14 1.15
CA ALA A 505 -1.05 -24.84 0.47
C ALA A 505 -2.36 -24.13 0.84
N SER A 506 -3.46 -24.88 0.95
CA SER A 506 -4.77 -24.36 1.40
C SER A 506 -4.77 -23.94 2.87
N LYS A 507 -4.15 -24.69 3.79
CA LYS A 507 -3.95 -24.27 5.20
C LYS A 507 -3.24 -22.91 5.26
N ILE A 508 -2.12 -22.77 4.55
CA ILE A 508 -1.31 -21.54 4.50
C ILE A 508 -2.14 -20.37 3.96
N LEU A 509 -2.92 -20.56 2.89
CA LEU A 509 -3.80 -19.53 2.32
C LEU A 509 -4.90 -19.12 3.30
N VAL A 510 -5.62 -20.09 3.90
CA VAL A 510 -6.70 -19.82 4.85
C VAL A 510 -6.17 -19.10 6.09
N ARG A 511 -4.98 -19.46 6.58
CA ARG A 511 -4.29 -18.73 7.66
C ARG A 511 -3.96 -17.29 7.23
N ALA A 512 -3.28 -17.11 6.11
CA ALA A 512 -2.86 -15.79 5.63
C ALA A 512 -4.05 -14.86 5.33
N VAL A 513 -5.17 -15.42 4.85
CA VAL A 513 -6.44 -14.68 4.71
C VAL A 513 -7.04 -14.35 6.09
N GLY A 514 -7.08 -15.30 7.02
CA GLY A 514 -7.60 -15.08 8.38
C GLY A 514 -6.82 -14.02 9.17
N GLU A 515 -5.49 -14.05 9.10
CA GLU A 515 -4.58 -13.09 9.73
C GLU A 515 -4.66 -11.70 9.07
N GLY A 516 -4.72 -11.64 7.73
CA GLY A 516 -4.75 -10.38 6.99
C GLY A 516 -6.13 -9.70 6.88
N ALA A 517 -7.24 -10.42 7.06
CA ALA A 517 -8.61 -9.91 6.89
C ALA A 517 -9.11 -9.03 8.05
N THR A 518 -8.37 -7.95 8.33
CA THR A 518 -8.70 -6.91 9.31
C THR A 518 -10.01 -6.19 8.98
N LEU A 519 -10.57 -5.47 9.96
CA LEU A 519 -11.77 -4.66 9.77
C LEU A 519 -11.55 -3.55 8.71
N VAL A 520 -10.33 -3.02 8.61
CA VAL A 520 -9.93 -2.04 7.59
C VAL A 520 -10.03 -2.65 6.18
N MET A 521 -9.46 -3.83 5.94
CA MET A 521 -9.54 -4.48 4.63
C MET A 521 -10.98 -4.83 4.23
N ARG A 522 -11.81 -5.27 5.19
CA ARG A 522 -13.24 -5.53 4.93
C ARG A 522 -13.99 -4.27 4.52
N ALA A 523 -13.68 -3.11 5.11
CA ALA A 523 -14.27 -1.82 4.74
C ALA A 523 -13.73 -1.24 3.42
N ILE A 524 -12.50 -1.58 3.03
CA ILE A 524 -11.97 -1.29 1.69
C ILE A 524 -12.73 -2.11 0.64
N ASN A 525 -12.92 -3.41 0.88
CA ASN A 525 -13.63 -4.31 -0.04
C ASN A 525 -15.11 -3.92 -0.27
N THR A 526 -15.75 -3.20 0.65
CA THR A 526 -17.09 -2.63 0.47
C THR A 526 -17.11 -1.18 -0.02
N ASN A 527 -15.95 -0.49 -0.06
CA ASN A 527 -15.79 0.93 -0.39
C ASN A 527 -16.72 1.87 0.44
N GLN A 528 -16.98 1.52 1.71
CA GLN A 528 -17.90 2.25 2.59
C GLN A 528 -17.15 3.10 3.63
N GLU A 529 -17.24 4.41 3.48
CA GLU A 529 -16.56 5.39 4.34
C GLU A 529 -16.93 5.25 5.83
N LEU A 530 -18.21 5.01 6.14
CA LEU A 530 -18.71 4.83 7.51
C LEU A 530 -18.23 3.52 8.15
N ALA A 531 -18.19 2.43 7.37
CA ALA A 531 -17.67 1.15 7.84
C ALA A 531 -16.17 1.23 8.15
N LEU A 532 -15.41 1.96 7.31
CA LEU A 532 -14.00 2.23 7.54
C LEU A 532 -13.79 3.06 8.82
N LYS A 533 -14.51 4.18 8.97
CA LYS A 533 -14.44 5.01 10.19
C LYS A 533 -14.75 4.20 11.47
N LYS A 534 -15.78 3.33 11.43
CA LYS A 534 -16.14 2.42 12.53
C LYS A 534 -15.06 1.35 12.79
N ALA A 535 -14.37 0.86 11.77
CA ALA A 535 -13.23 -0.06 11.91
C ALA A 535 -12.03 0.62 12.61
N ILE A 536 -11.58 1.77 12.11
CA ILE A 536 -10.39 2.47 12.64
C ILE A 536 -10.67 3.06 14.03
N ALA A 537 -11.93 3.35 14.40
CA ALA A 537 -12.30 3.78 15.75
C ALA A 537 -11.89 2.79 16.88
N ILE A 538 -11.67 1.52 16.55
CA ILE A 538 -11.23 0.47 17.48
C ILE A 538 -9.68 0.44 17.60
N ALA A 539 -8.96 0.96 16.62
CA ALA A 539 -7.49 0.91 16.56
C ALA A 539 -6.84 1.72 17.70
N PRO A 540 -5.78 1.20 18.36
CA PRO A 540 -5.07 1.90 19.41
C PRO A 540 -4.29 3.10 18.86
N ARG A 541 -4.29 4.22 19.58
CA ARG A 541 -3.77 5.52 19.10
C ARG A 541 -2.38 5.42 18.49
N GLY A 542 -1.47 4.74 19.19
CA GLY A 542 -0.06 4.60 18.79
C GLY A 542 0.21 3.65 17.61
N LYS A 543 -0.80 2.91 17.11
CA LYS A 543 -0.66 2.05 15.90
C LYS A 543 -1.69 2.36 14.81
N ARG A 544 -2.56 3.34 15.02
CA ARG A 544 -3.65 3.72 14.11
C ARG A 544 -3.17 4.00 12.68
N ALA A 545 -2.07 4.74 12.51
CA ALA A 545 -1.49 5.00 11.20
C ALA A 545 -0.92 3.72 10.54
N MET A 546 -0.27 2.86 11.34
CA MET A 546 0.28 1.60 10.86
C MET A 546 -0.81 0.64 10.37
N GLU A 547 -1.98 0.55 11.04
CA GLU A 547 -3.12 -0.27 10.55
C GLU A 547 -3.68 0.18 9.18
N LEU A 548 -3.43 1.43 8.77
CA LEU A 548 -3.81 1.97 7.46
C LEU A 548 -2.73 1.79 6.38
N LEU A 549 -1.48 1.61 6.79
CA LEU A 549 -0.29 1.65 5.94
C LEU A 549 0.42 0.30 5.79
N ASN A 550 0.25 -0.61 6.74
CA ASN A 550 0.93 -1.89 6.81
C ASN A 550 0.09 -2.99 7.49
N ILE A 551 -0.27 -4.02 6.73
CA ILE A 551 -0.74 -5.31 7.26
C ILE A 551 0.32 -6.36 6.89
N SER A 552 0.91 -6.99 7.90
CA SER A 552 1.96 -8.01 7.77
C SER A 552 1.45 -9.40 8.12
N VAL A 553 1.80 -10.39 7.29
CA VAL A 553 1.53 -11.82 7.49
C VAL A 553 2.85 -12.57 7.23
N GLY A 554 3.45 -13.09 8.30
CA GLY A 554 4.83 -13.60 8.24
C GLY A 554 5.81 -12.54 7.75
N THR A 555 6.65 -12.88 6.77
CA THR A 555 7.60 -11.96 6.15
C THR A 555 6.99 -11.04 5.07
N GLN A 556 5.72 -11.23 4.72
CA GLN A 556 5.06 -10.47 3.66
C GLN A 556 4.23 -9.32 4.25
N SER A 557 4.20 -8.18 3.55
CA SER A 557 3.36 -7.04 3.94
C SER A 557 2.62 -6.44 2.74
N ILE A 558 1.44 -5.92 3.01
CA ILE A 558 0.62 -5.16 2.05
C ILE A 558 0.21 -3.83 2.67
N SER A 559 0.02 -2.80 1.86
CA SER A 559 -0.50 -1.52 2.33
C SER A 559 -1.99 -1.40 2.01
N PRO A 560 -2.86 -1.28 3.03
CA PRO A 560 -4.29 -1.05 2.81
C PRO A 560 -4.58 0.22 2.00
N LEU A 561 -3.80 1.30 2.21
CA LEU A 561 -3.98 2.55 1.48
C LEU A 561 -3.70 2.40 -0.02
N PHE A 562 -2.57 1.79 -0.39
CA PHE A 562 -2.28 1.52 -1.80
C PHE A 562 -3.26 0.50 -2.39
N TRP A 563 -3.67 -0.54 -1.64
CA TRP A 563 -4.69 -1.47 -2.12
C TRP A 563 -6.03 -0.79 -2.39
N ALA A 564 -6.45 0.16 -1.55
CA ALA A 564 -7.66 0.94 -1.77
C ALA A 564 -7.57 1.83 -3.03
N ILE A 565 -6.38 2.33 -3.36
CA ILE A 565 -6.13 3.06 -4.61
C ILE A 565 -6.16 2.10 -5.81
N GLU A 566 -5.41 0.99 -5.76
CA GLU A 566 -5.31 0.01 -6.85
C GLU A 566 -6.63 -0.73 -7.15
N SER A 567 -7.46 -0.96 -6.13
CA SER A 567 -8.79 -1.55 -6.30
C SER A 567 -9.88 -0.56 -6.75
N GLY A 568 -9.57 0.75 -6.79
CA GLY A 568 -10.56 1.80 -7.07
C GLY A 568 -11.54 2.08 -5.93
N ALA A 569 -11.24 1.64 -4.70
CA ALA A 569 -12.02 1.92 -3.49
C ALA A 569 -11.79 3.36 -2.98
N LEU A 570 -12.07 4.35 -3.85
CA LEU A 570 -11.68 5.74 -3.64
C LEU A 570 -12.33 6.41 -2.42
N ASN A 571 -13.52 5.99 -1.99
CA ASN A 571 -14.16 6.57 -0.79
C ASN A 571 -13.44 6.13 0.47
N SER A 572 -13.10 4.83 0.54
CA SER A 572 -12.24 4.30 1.60
C SER A 572 -10.87 4.96 1.57
N ALA A 573 -10.18 4.99 0.42
CA ALA A 573 -8.87 5.65 0.28
C ALA A 573 -8.90 7.13 0.71
N ARG A 574 -9.94 7.89 0.33
CA ARG A 574 -10.15 9.29 0.77
C ARG A 574 -10.22 9.40 2.29
N ALA A 575 -11.03 8.57 2.94
CA ALA A 575 -11.13 8.60 4.40
C ALA A 575 -9.87 8.11 5.11
N MET A 576 -9.08 7.20 4.52
CA MET A 576 -7.77 6.83 5.05
C MET A 576 -6.79 8.01 5.02
N ILE A 577 -6.73 8.75 3.90
CA ILE A 577 -5.88 9.96 3.77
C ILE A 577 -6.33 11.03 4.78
N VAL A 578 -7.64 11.29 4.90
CA VAL A 578 -8.18 12.22 5.91
C VAL A 578 -7.87 11.75 7.33
N ASP A 579 -7.96 10.45 7.63
CA ASP A 579 -7.72 9.93 8.98
C ASP A 579 -6.23 10.03 9.38
N LEU A 580 -5.31 9.72 8.45
CA LEU A 580 -3.86 9.87 8.63
C LEU A 580 -3.46 11.34 8.84
N LEU A 581 -4.04 12.26 8.06
CA LEU A 581 -3.67 13.67 8.05
C LEU A 581 -4.50 14.54 9.02
N THR A 582 -5.46 13.96 9.75
CA THR A 582 -6.14 14.67 10.85
C THR A 582 -5.23 14.68 12.09
N ILE A 583 -4.70 15.86 12.43
CA ILE A 583 -3.93 16.06 13.67
C ILE A 583 -4.84 15.80 14.88
N ARG A 584 -4.44 14.85 15.71
CA ARG A 584 -5.11 14.51 16.97
C ARG A 584 -4.18 14.77 18.15
N ALA A 585 -4.75 15.19 19.26
CA ALA A 585 -4.00 15.43 20.48
C ALA A 585 -4.72 14.78 21.66
N ASP A 586 -3.96 14.17 22.56
CA ASP A 586 -4.41 14.03 23.94
C ASP A 586 -3.73 15.07 24.84
N ARG A 587 -3.45 14.76 26.10
CA ARG A 587 -2.81 15.69 27.03
C ARG A 587 -1.30 15.76 26.83
N ASP A 588 -0.68 14.69 26.33
CA ASP A 588 0.76 14.49 26.41
C ASP A 588 1.40 14.44 25.01
N VAL A 589 0.68 13.99 23.97
CA VAL A 589 1.23 13.74 22.62
C VAL A 589 0.31 14.23 21.48
N TYR A 590 0.94 14.78 20.43
CA TYR A 590 0.33 15.03 19.12
C TYR A 590 0.57 13.86 18.16
N TYR A 591 -0.50 13.40 17.50
CA TYR A 591 -0.51 12.31 16.53
C TYR A 591 -0.88 12.82 15.13
N TYR A 592 -0.04 12.53 14.13
CA TYR A 592 -0.21 12.94 12.73
C TYR A 592 0.56 11.96 11.82
N GLY A 593 -0.15 11.15 11.04
CA GLY A 593 0.40 10.02 10.26
C GLY A 593 1.07 10.42 8.94
N CYS A 594 1.44 11.69 8.77
CA CYS A 594 2.08 12.19 7.55
C CYS A 594 3.47 11.55 7.34
N ASP A 595 4.29 11.54 8.39
CA ASP A 595 5.65 10.97 8.33
C ASP A 595 5.60 9.46 8.08
N ASP A 596 4.69 8.72 8.73
CA ASP A 596 4.46 7.29 8.48
C ASP A 596 4.05 7.04 7.02
N MET A 597 3.14 7.86 6.49
CA MET A 597 2.60 7.73 5.13
C MET A 597 3.67 7.94 4.07
N PHE A 598 4.47 9.02 4.16
CA PHE A 598 5.54 9.27 3.21
C PHE A 598 6.76 8.34 3.40
N THR A 599 7.02 7.86 4.62
CA THR A 599 8.06 6.84 4.86
C THR A 599 7.67 5.50 4.24
N ARG A 600 6.39 5.12 4.28
CA ARG A 600 5.90 3.90 3.62
C ARG A 600 5.76 4.05 2.10
N HIS A 601 5.38 5.25 1.63
CA HIS A 601 4.99 5.55 0.25
C HIS A 601 5.56 6.91 -0.26
N PRO A 602 6.87 7.01 -0.50
CA PRO A 602 7.48 8.26 -1.01
C PRO A 602 6.97 8.63 -2.43
N ASP A 603 6.44 7.67 -3.19
CA ASP A 603 5.87 7.82 -4.53
C ASP A 603 4.36 8.13 -4.53
N ILE A 604 3.70 8.31 -3.36
CA ILE A 604 2.24 8.48 -3.26
C ILE A 604 1.69 9.55 -4.20
N ILE A 605 2.42 10.65 -4.40
CA ILE A 605 2.03 11.74 -5.32
C ILE A 605 2.02 11.25 -6.77
N GLN A 606 3.06 10.53 -7.20
CA GLN A 606 3.11 9.92 -8.54
C GLN A 606 1.97 8.93 -8.72
N ARG A 607 1.66 8.14 -7.69
CA ARG A 607 0.57 7.16 -7.70
C ARG A 607 -0.80 7.82 -7.84
N LEU A 608 -1.09 8.87 -7.06
CA LEU A 608 -2.35 9.62 -7.15
C LEU A 608 -2.48 10.35 -8.49
N CYS A 609 -1.41 10.99 -9.01
CA CYS A 609 -1.41 11.62 -10.34
C CYS A 609 -1.71 10.65 -11.50
N LYS A 610 -1.54 9.34 -11.30
CA LYS A 610 -1.74 8.31 -12.33
C LYS A 610 -3.07 7.57 -12.16
N ASP A 611 -3.35 7.10 -10.95
CA ASP A 611 -4.43 6.14 -10.69
C ASP A 611 -5.64 6.77 -9.99
N ALA A 612 -5.48 7.86 -9.21
CA ALA A 612 -6.56 8.49 -8.45
C ALA A 612 -6.42 10.02 -8.24
N PRO A 613 -6.49 10.85 -9.31
CA PRO A 613 -6.19 12.29 -9.21
C PRO A 613 -7.14 13.08 -8.29
N THR A 614 -8.38 12.62 -8.12
CA THR A 614 -9.38 13.24 -7.23
C THR A 614 -8.98 13.23 -5.75
N LEU A 615 -8.11 12.29 -5.34
CA LEU A 615 -7.60 12.21 -3.97
C LEU A 615 -6.44 13.19 -3.72
N LEU A 616 -5.78 13.69 -4.77
CA LEU A 616 -4.61 14.56 -4.66
C LEU A 616 -4.94 15.87 -3.94
N TRP A 617 -6.14 16.44 -4.17
CA TRP A 617 -6.61 17.60 -3.41
C TRP A 617 -6.82 17.28 -1.93
N THR A 618 -7.35 16.09 -1.62
CA THR A 618 -7.57 15.65 -0.21
C THR A 618 -6.24 15.41 0.50
N LEU A 619 -5.23 14.85 -0.19
CA LEU A 619 -3.85 14.75 0.31
C LEU A 619 -3.26 16.14 0.60
N LEU A 620 -3.34 17.06 -0.36
CA LEU A 620 -2.73 18.39 -0.23
C LEU A 620 -3.42 19.26 0.83
N ASP A 621 -4.75 19.24 0.97
CA ASP A 621 -5.42 19.95 2.07
C ASP A 621 -5.00 19.43 3.45
N GLY A 622 -4.78 18.12 3.58
CA GLY A 622 -4.29 17.49 4.80
C GLY A 622 -2.86 17.89 5.21
N LEU A 623 -2.11 18.57 4.34
CA LEU A 623 -0.79 19.12 4.65
C LEU A 623 -0.85 20.58 5.16
N ILE A 624 -2.04 21.16 5.34
CA ILE A 624 -2.22 22.53 5.88
C ILE A 624 -2.94 22.49 7.23
N TRP A 625 -2.29 23.03 8.26
CA TRP A 625 -2.96 23.42 9.50
C TRP A 625 -3.14 24.94 9.57
N ARG A 626 -4.31 25.44 10.02
CA ARG A 626 -4.63 26.88 10.11
C ARG A 626 -5.21 27.24 11.48
N SER A 627 -4.54 28.10 12.26
CA SER A 627 -5.02 28.53 13.58
C SER A 627 -6.36 29.25 13.50
N ARG A 628 -7.35 28.85 14.32
CA ARG A 628 -8.63 29.57 14.48
C ARG A 628 -8.43 31.00 14.99
N LEU A 629 -7.35 31.26 15.73
CA LEU A 629 -7.05 32.58 16.28
C LEU A 629 -6.55 33.54 15.20
N THR A 630 -7.04 34.77 15.26
CA THR A 630 -6.62 35.86 14.37
C THR A 630 -6.00 36.99 15.18
N TYR A 631 -4.88 37.52 14.69
CA TYR A 631 -4.15 38.62 15.29
C TYR A 631 -3.89 39.69 14.23
N GLN A 632 -4.32 40.93 14.51
CA GLN A 632 -4.23 42.06 13.56
C GLN A 632 -4.80 41.77 12.15
N GLY A 633 -5.81 40.91 12.05
CA GLY A 633 -6.43 40.49 10.77
C GLY A 633 -5.66 39.41 10.01
N GLN A 634 -4.58 38.86 10.57
CA GLN A 634 -3.84 37.72 10.05
C GLN A 634 -4.04 36.47 10.94
N ARG A 635 -3.67 35.28 10.47
CA ARG A 635 -3.72 34.01 11.21
C ARG A 635 -2.44 33.20 10.98
N ARG A 636 -2.01 32.43 11.98
CA ARG A 636 -0.88 31.48 11.84
C ARG A 636 -1.32 30.25 11.02
N VAL A 637 -0.49 29.80 10.10
CA VAL A 637 -0.72 28.64 9.23
C VAL A 637 0.57 27.82 9.13
N ASN A 638 0.49 26.52 9.40
CA ASN A 638 1.60 25.58 9.34
C ASN A 638 1.43 24.67 8.11
N TYR A 639 2.42 24.67 7.24
CA TYR A 639 2.44 23.92 5.98
C TYR A 639 3.43 22.76 6.06
N TYR A 640 2.96 21.51 6.12
CA TYR A 640 3.78 20.31 6.27
C TYR A 640 4.37 19.86 4.92
N VAL A 641 5.52 20.44 4.55
CA VAL A 641 6.13 20.28 3.22
C VAL A 641 7.47 19.55 3.20
N LYS A 642 7.96 19.02 4.33
CA LYS A 642 9.23 18.26 4.43
C LYS A 642 9.37 17.23 3.30
N HIS A 643 8.43 16.30 3.22
CA HIS A 643 8.41 15.22 2.22
C HIS A 643 8.08 15.67 0.79
N LEU A 644 7.63 16.92 0.58
CA LEU A 644 7.45 17.49 -0.76
C LEU A 644 8.74 18.11 -1.32
N VAL A 645 9.63 18.56 -0.43
CA VAL A 645 10.90 19.19 -0.77
C VAL A 645 12.03 18.16 -0.80
N GLN A 646 12.11 17.27 0.19
CA GLN A 646 13.14 16.24 0.28
C GLN A 646 12.56 14.82 0.26
N ASP A 647 13.38 13.86 -0.17
CA ASP A 647 13.13 12.43 0.02
C ASP A 647 13.59 11.96 1.42
N LEU A 648 13.51 10.64 1.66
CA LEU A 648 13.90 10.00 2.92
C LEU A 648 15.43 9.99 3.14
N GLU A 649 16.24 10.18 2.10
CA GLU A 649 17.70 10.27 2.15
C GLU A 649 18.19 11.73 2.33
N GLY A 650 17.32 12.71 2.08
CA GLY A 650 17.63 14.14 2.09
C GLY A 650 18.06 14.72 0.74
N ASN A 651 17.90 14.00 -0.37
CA ASN A 651 17.97 14.57 -1.73
C ASN A 651 16.69 15.36 -2.05
N CYS A 652 16.57 15.92 -3.25
CA CYS A 652 15.35 16.61 -3.68
C CYS A 652 14.28 15.61 -4.11
N ASN A 653 13.04 15.77 -3.63
CA ASN A 653 11.92 14.95 -4.09
C ASN A 653 11.51 15.35 -5.54
N HIS A 654 11.14 14.37 -6.36
CA HIS A 654 10.58 14.55 -7.70
C HIS A 654 9.10 14.97 -7.70
N ALA A 655 8.47 15.16 -6.53
CA ALA A 655 7.09 15.62 -6.37
C ALA A 655 6.70 16.76 -7.34
N LEU A 656 7.50 17.84 -7.43
CA LEU A 656 7.22 18.96 -8.33
C LEU A 656 7.17 18.56 -9.82
N GLN A 657 8.03 17.61 -10.21
CA GLN A 657 8.10 17.10 -11.58
C GLN A 657 6.87 16.25 -11.89
N TRP A 658 6.47 15.34 -11.00
CA TRP A 658 5.25 14.52 -11.17
C TRP A 658 3.98 15.39 -11.27
N LEU A 659 3.89 16.44 -10.44
CA LEU A 659 2.81 17.41 -10.48
C LEU A 659 2.79 18.25 -11.78
N ALA A 660 3.96 18.61 -12.32
CA ALA A 660 4.07 19.30 -13.60
C ALA A 660 3.74 18.38 -14.80
N ASP A 661 4.20 17.13 -14.78
CA ASP A 661 3.92 16.13 -15.83
C ASP A 661 2.44 15.72 -15.88
N HIS A 662 1.71 15.81 -14.76
CA HIS A 662 0.26 15.60 -14.68
C HIS A 662 -0.57 16.68 -15.41
N LYS A 663 -0.02 17.90 -15.60
CA LYS A 663 -0.58 18.98 -16.42
C LYS A 663 -1.94 19.58 -16.00
N ASP A 664 -2.36 19.38 -14.74
CA ASP A 664 -3.55 20.05 -14.21
C ASP A 664 -3.24 21.51 -13.75
N PRO A 665 -3.82 22.54 -14.40
CA PRO A 665 -3.64 23.94 -14.00
C PRO A 665 -4.36 24.29 -12.69
N LYS A 666 -5.32 23.50 -12.20
CA LYS A 666 -6.08 23.80 -10.98
C LYS A 666 -5.38 23.26 -9.74
N MET A 667 -4.89 22.02 -9.80
CA MET A 667 -4.04 21.45 -8.74
C MET A 667 -2.75 22.27 -8.51
N ILE A 668 -2.06 22.73 -9.55
CA ILE A 668 -0.78 23.48 -9.40
C ILE A 668 -0.94 24.86 -8.72
N VAL A 669 -2.19 25.31 -8.55
CA VAL A 669 -2.58 26.55 -7.84
C VAL A 669 -2.97 26.27 -6.37
N HIS A 670 -2.98 25.01 -5.92
CA HIS A 670 -3.24 24.66 -4.52
C HIS A 670 -2.20 25.32 -3.57
N PRO A 671 -2.61 25.90 -2.41
CA PRO A 671 -1.71 26.68 -1.56
C PRO A 671 -0.43 25.98 -1.11
N VAL A 672 -0.46 24.67 -0.88
CA VAL A 672 0.75 23.87 -0.56
C VAL A 672 1.72 23.88 -1.73
N VAL A 673 1.21 23.63 -2.94
CA VAL A 673 1.99 23.53 -4.18
C VAL A 673 2.58 24.89 -4.55
N ILE A 674 1.80 25.95 -4.36
CA ILE A 674 2.28 27.33 -4.43
C ILE A 674 3.45 27.56 -3.47
N LEU A 675 3.28 27.24 -2.19
CA LEU A 675 4.29 27.55 -1.17
C LEU A 675 5.60 26.80 -1.44
N PHE A 676 5.56 25.48 -1.65
CA PHE A 676 6.80 24.72 -1.79
C PHE A 676 7.51 25.03 -3.12
N ALA A 677 6.77 25.26 -4.21
CA ALA A 677 7.36 25.63 -5.50
C ALA A 677 7.97 27.05 -5.48
N ASP A 678 7.26 28.04 -4.94
CA ASP A 678 7.80 29.40 -4.83
C ASP A 678 8.92 29.50 -3.78
N LEU A 679 8.96 28.61 -2.77
CA LEU A 679 10.07 28.49 -1.83
C LEU A 679 11.35 27.98 -2.50
N ILE A 680 11.27 26.89 -3.29
CA ILE A 680 12.40 26.37 -4.07
C ILE A 680 12.85 27.41 -5.11
N TRP A 681 11.90 28.09 -5.76
CA TRP A 681 12.20 29.19 -6.69
C TRP A 681 12.98 30.30 -6.00
N ASN A 682 12.43 30.92 -4.96
CA ASN A 682 12.99 32.12 -4.34
C ASN A 682 14.32 31.88 -3.62
N ARG A 683 14.52 30.72 -2.98
CA ARG A 683 15.75 30.43 -2.22
C ARG A 683 16.85 29.75 -3.03
N LEU A 684 16.54 29.13 -4.17
CA LEU A 684 17.49 28.26 -4.88
C LEU A 684 17.47 28.45 -6.42
N ALA A 685 16.35 28.16 -7.08
CA ALA A 685 16.33 28.08 -8.55
C ALA A 685 16.40 29.46 -9.25
N MET A 686 15.83 30.52 -8.66
CA MET A 686 15.78 31.86 -9.25
C MET A 686 17.17 32.41 -9.56
N TYR A 687 18.16 32.23 -8.67
CA TYR A 687 19.52 32.74 -8.91
C TYR A 687 20.20 32.02 -10.08
N HIS A 688 20.12 30.70 -10.12
CA HIS A 688 20.70 29.88 -11.21
C HIS A 688 20.02 30.18 -12.56
N PHE A 689 18.69 30.35 -12.58
CA PHE A 689 17.94 30.79 -13.75
C PHE A 689 18.38 32.19 -14.21
N LEU A 690 18.37 33.17 -13.30
CA LEU A 690 18.66 34.57 -13.62
C LEU A 690 20.10 34.76 -14.11
N LEU A 691 21.08 34.07 -13.54
CA LEU A 691 22.47 34.07 -14.02
C LEU A 691 22.57 33.62 -15.49
N GLY A 692 21.81 32.58 -15.87
CA GLY A 692 21.72 32.11 -17.26
C GLY A 692 21.10 33.15 -18.20
N ARG A 693 20.05 33.85 -17.74
CA ARG A 693 19.31 34.85 -18.53
C ARG A 693 20.03 36.19 -18.65
N CYS A 694 20.69 36.66 -17.59
CA CYS A 694 21.50 37.88 -17.61
C CYS A 694 22.67 37.78 -18.61
N TYR A 695 23.26 36.60 -18.79
CA TYR A 695 24.25 36.39 -19.86
C TYR A 695 23.64 36.58 -21.26
N PHE A 696 22.42 36.09 -21.50
CA PHE A 696 21.75 36.22 -22.80
C PHE A 696 21.32 37.67 -23.06
N LEU A 697 20.85 38.39 -22.03
CA LEU A 697 20.58 39.83 -22.09
C LEU A 697 21.87 40.62 -22.38
N PHE A 698 22.98 40.32 -21.72
CA PHE A 698 24.28 40.93 -22.00
C PHE A 698 24.75 40.67 -23.45
N ALA A 699 24.55 39.46 -23.97
CA ALA A 699 24.84 39.14 -25.36
C ALA A 699 23.99 39.97 -26.33
N LEU A 700 22.70 40.21 -26.04
CA LEU A 700 21.89 41.15 -26.83
C LEU A 700 22.40 42.60 -26.71
N CYS A 701 22.79 43.07 -25.53
CA CYS A 701 23.38 44.40 -25.40
C CYS A 701 24.62 44.56 -26.29
N VAL A 702 25.51 43.56 -26.32
CA VAL A 702 26.67 43.55 -27.23
C VAL A 702 26.24 43.47 -28.72
N PHE A 703 25.18 42.74 -29.05
CA PHE A 703 24.63 42.65 -30.41
C PHE A 703 24.03 43.99 -30.89
N ILE A 704 23.27 44.68 -30.04
CA ILE A 704 22.74 46.03 -30.29
C ILE A 704 23.89 47.03 -30.47
N THR A 705 24.90 47.00 -29.60
CA THR A 705 26.08 47.86 -29.75
C THR A 705 26.80 47.59 -31.08
N SER A 706 27.03 46.32 -31.42
CA SER A 706 27.74 45.92 -32.64
C SER A 706 27.04 46.27 -33.94
N GLN A 707 25.71 46.16 -34.00
CA GLN A 707 24.97 46.19 -35.27
C GLN A 707 24.07 47.42 -35.45
N ALA A 708 23.62 48.05 -34.35
CA ALA A 708 22.70 49.20 -34.41
C ALA A 708 23.35 50.52 -33.95
N LEU A 709 24.14 50.51 -32.88
CA LEU A 709 24.76 51.75 -32.35
C LEU A 709 26.05 52.14 -33.08
N LEU A 710 26.82 51.17 -33.59
CA LEU A 710 28.07 51.40 -34.33
C LEU A 710 27.88 51.42 -35.86
N PHE A 711 26.65 51.69 -36.32
CA PHE A 711 26.32 51.81 -37.74
C PHE A 711 26.07 53.29 -38.10
N ARG A 712 26.88 53.85 -39.01
CA ARG A 712 26.69 55.21 -39.56
C ARG A 712 26.32 55.14 -41.03
N HIS A 713 25.29 55.88 -41.42
CA HIS A 713 24.91 56.04 -42.83
C HIS A 713 25.90 56.92 -43.63
N ASP A 714 26.69 57.77 -42.95
CA ASP A 714 27.58 58.74 -43.61
C ASP A 714 28.89 58.14 -44.17
N GLY A 715 29.02 56.81 -44.21
CA GLY A 715 30.17 56.07 -44.77
C GLY A 715 31.53 56.22 -44.08
N THR A 716 31.66 57.20 -43.17
CA THR A 716 32.91 57.57 -42.49
C THR A 716 33.15 56.71 -41.24
N GLU A 717 33.96 55.66 -41.43
CA GLU A 717 34.43 54.80 -40.34
C GLU A 717 35.63 55.42 -39.60
N THR A 718 35.64 55.35 -38.26
CA THR A 718 36.82 55.64 -37.44
C THR A 718 37.48 54.35 -36.96
N LEU A 719 38.80 54.40 -36.74
CA LEU A 719 39.57 53.24 -36.25
C LEU A 719 39.04 52.72 -34.89
N GLU A 720 38.67 53.63 -34.00
CA GLU A 720 38.17 53.30 -32.66
C GLU A 720 36.84 52.52 -32.73
N GLU A 721 35.90 52.97 -33.58
CA GLU A 721 34.62 52.30 -33.79
C GLU A 721 34.78 50.93 -34.45
N ASN A 722 35.73 50.80 -35.39
CA ASN A 722 36.05 49.52 -36.03
C ASN A 722 36.64 48.51 -35.05
N ILE A 723 37.54 48.95 -34.15
CA ILE A 723 38.08 48.11 -33.08
C ILE A 723 36.97 47.65 -32.11
N VAL A 724 36.10 48.55 -31.66
CA VAL A 724 34.99 48.18 -30.77
C VAL A 724 34.03 47.22 -31.47
N ARG A 725 33.67 47.45 -32.74
CA ARG A 725 32.81 46.57 -33.53
C ARG A 725 33.43 45.17 -33.67
N PHE A 726 34.72 45.07 -33.98
CA PHE A 726 35.45 43.80 -34.05
C PHE A 726 35.39 43.04 -32.71
N VAL A 727 35.71 43.70 -31.59
CA VAL A 727 35.67 43.09 -30.25
C VAL A 727 34.26 42.59 -29.90
N CYS A 728 33.21 43.38 -30.21
CA CYS A 728 31.83 42.95 -30.01
C CYS A 728 31.47 41.73 -30.86
N ARG A 729 31.82 41.70 -32.15
CA ARG A 729 31.57 40.55 -33.04
C ARG A 729 32.33 39.30 -32.60
N CYS A 730 33.59 39.42 -32.17
CA CYS A 730 34.33 38.32 -31.57
C CYS A 730 33.63 37.73 -30.33
N PHE A 731 33.10 38.56 -29.43
CA PHE A 731 32.32 38.07 -28.27
C PHE A 731 31.03 37.34 -28.71
N LEU A 732 30.36 37.82 -29.75
CA LEU A 732 29.13 37.23 -30.25
C LEU A 732 29.37 35.85 -30.89
N TYR A 733 30.44 35.70 -31.67
CA TYR A 733 30.75 34.43 -32.35
C TYR A 733 31.47 33.40 -31.45
N PHE A 734 32.46 33.81 -30.65
CA PHE A 734 33.22 32.88 -29.78
C PHE A 734 32.64 32.74 -28.37
N GLY A 735 31.77 33.67 -27.94
CA GLY A 735 31.06 33.61 -26.67
C GLY A 735 29.62 33.12 -26.83
N SER A 736 28.75 33.97 -27.40
CA SER A 736 27.31 33.70 -27.47
C SER A 736 26.99 32.48 -28.34
N LEU A 737 27.42 32.46 -29.60
CA LEU A 737 27.18 31.36 -30.53
C LEU A 737 27.78 30.04 -30.02
N THR A 738 29.04 30.02 -29.56
CA THR A 738 29.67 28.79 -29.04
C THR A 738 28.90 28.22 -27.83
N LYS A 739 28.43 29.06 -26.90
CA LYS A 739 27.62 28.64 -25.74
C LYS A 739 26.25 28.10 -26.17
N LEU A 740 25.56 28.78 -27.08
CA LEU A 740 24.26 28.35 -27.60
C LEU A 740 24.38 27.03 -28.37
N PHE A 741 25.39 26.90 -29.24
CA PHE A 741 25.69 25.68 -29.99
C PHE A 741 25.98 24.49 -29.07
N TYR A 742 26.86 24.66 -28.07
CA TYR A 742 27.14 23.61 -27.08
C TYR A 742 25.88 23.12 -26.36
N ASN A 743 25.01 24.05 -25.93
CA ASN A 743 23.76 23.70 -25.27
C ASN A 743 22.81 22.90 -26.18
N GLN A 744 22.67 23.29 -27.45
CA GLN A 744 21.85 22.56 -28.41
C GLN A 744 22.42 21.17 -28.73
N CYS A 745 23.73 21.04 -28.90
CA CYS A 745 24.40 19.74 -29.08
C CYS A 745 24.20 18.83 -27.86
N LYS A 746 24.26 19.37 -26.63
CA LYS A 746 24.00 18.63 -25.39
C LYS A 746 22.56 18.10 -25.35
N LEU A 747 21.56 18.95 -25.64
CA LEU A 747 20.15 18.54 -25.67
C LEU A 747 19.89 17.48 -26.75
N PHE A 748 20.40 17.69 -27.96
CA PHE A 748 20.31 16.76 -29.08
C PHE A 748 20.90 15.39 -28.76
N TYR A 749 22.10 15.34 -28.15
CA TYR A 749 22.73 14.10 -27.71
C TYR A 749 21.91 13.36 -26.65
N THR A 750 21.34 14.07 -25.67
CA THR A 750 20.50 13.47 -24.62
C THR A 750 19.20 12.86 -25.19
N ASP A 751 18.51 13.56 -26.09
CA ASP A 751 17.30 13.04 -26.75
C ASP A 751 17.61 11.82 -27.64
N MET A 752 18.72 11.85 -28.39
CA MET A 752 19.17 10.67 -29.16
C MET A 752 19.50 9.49 -28.24
N LYS A 753 20.23 9.72 -27.14
CA LYS A 753 20.63 8.66 -26.18
C LYS A 753 19.40 8.02 -25.51
N THR A 754 18.39 8.81 -25.20
CA THR A 754 17.11 8.34 -24.62
C THR A 754 16.09 7.87 -25.65
N ARG A 755 16.40 7.95 -26.96
CA ARG A 755 15.52 7.63 -28.10
C ARG A 755 14.19 8.41 -28.11
N ASN A 756 14.16 9.60 -27.49
CA ASN A 756 12.98 10.48 -27.47
C ASN A 756 12.82 11.25 -28.79
N LEU A 757 12.42 10.53 -29.84
CA LEU A 757 12.17 11.09 -31.18
C LEU A 757 10.67 11.20 -31.45
N ARG A 758 10.23 12.37 -31.95
CA ARG A 758 8.86 12.63 -32.42
C ARG A 758 8.86 12.67 -33.94
N TRP A 759 7.98 11.90 -34.57
CA TRP A 759 7.78 11.97 -36.02
C TRP A 759 7.01 13.24 -36.40
N VAL A 760 7.58 14.04 -37.30
CA VAL A 760 6.94 15.23 -37.87
C VAL A 760 6.96 15.06 -39.39
N TYR A 761 5.77 14.79 -39.95
CA TYR A 761 5.61 14.24 -41.31
C TYR A 761 6.53 13.04 -41.56
N PHE A 762 7.61 13.20 -42.34
CA PHE A 762 8.52 12.13 -42.74
C PHE A 762 9.88 12.14 -42.01
N CYS A 763 10.15 13.13 -41.15
CA CYS A 763 11.41 13.23 -40.42
C CYS A 763 11.23 12.90 -38.92
N PRO A 764 12.12 12.08 -38.32
CA PRO A 764 12.21 11.94 -36.87
C PRO A 764 12.94 13.15 -36.28
N VAL A 765 12.23 13.95 -35.49
CA VAL A 765 12.75 15.17 -34.86
C VAL A 765 12.92 14.93 -33.34
N PRO A 766 14.04 15.33 -32.72
CA PRO A 766 14.21 15.29 -31.26
C PRO A 766 13.08 16.00 -30.51
N ARG A 767 12.61 15.40 -29.42
CA ARG A 767 11.49 15.90 -28.60
C ARG A 767 11.72 17.32 -28.07
N TYR A 768 12.96 17.70 -27.74
CA TYR A 768 13.29 19.04 -27.21
C TYR A 768 12.92 20.17 -28.19
N LEU A 769 12.98 19.93 -29.51
CA LEU A 769 12.58 20.89 -30.54
C LEU A 769 11.06 21.08 -30.66
N SER A 770 10.26 20.27 -29.95
CA SER A 770 8.82 20.53 -29.80
C SER A 770 8.51 21.70 -28.87
N SER A 771 9.52 22.30 -28.21
CA SER A 771 9.40 23.58 -27.50
C SER A 771 9.74 24.73 -28.46
N PRO A 772 8.86 25.74 -28.63
CA PRO A 772 9.14 26.88 -29.52
C PRO A 772 10.39 27.64 -29.11
N GLN A 773 10.70 27.66 -27.81
CA GLN A 773 11.88 28.34 -27.28
C GLN A 773 13.18 27.64 -27.64
N HIS A 774 13.23 26.30 -27.63
CA HIS A 774 14.43 25.57 -28.08
C HIS A 774 14.58 25.62 -29.61
N ALA A 775 13.47 25.55 -30.36
CA ALA A 775 13.47 25.74 -31.81
C ALA A 775 13.95 27.15 -32.20
N GLY A 776 13.48 28.20 -31.52
CA GLY A 776 13.93 29.57 -31.72
C GLY A 776 15.41 29.77 -31.36
N ASN A 777 15.91 29.16 -30.28
CA ASN A 777 17.34 29.18 -29.98
C ASN A 777 18.17 28.43 -31.05
N LEU A 778 17.64 27.39 -31.71
CA LEU A 778 18.33 26.71 -32.81
C LEU A 778 18.33 27.58 -34.08
N LEU A 779 17.21 28.23 -34.39
CA LEU A 779 17.13 29.21 -35.47
C LEU A 779 18.10 30.38 -35.26
N LEU A 780 18.26 30.85 -34.01
CA LEU A 780 19.24 31.88 -33.68
C LEU A 780 20.69 31.39 -33.91
N VAL A 781 21.01 30.15 -33.54
CA VAL A 781 22.32 29.54 -33.84
C VAL A 781 22.55 29.47 -35.36
N ILE A 782 21.55 29.08 -36.14
CA ILE A 782 21.64 29.05 -37.61
C ILE A 782 21.87 30.46 -38.19
N LEU A 783 21.11 31.46 -37.75
CA LEU A 783 21.27 32.85 -38.19
C LEU A 783 22.66 33.41 -37.82
N LEU A 784 23.17 33.12 -36.61
CA LEU A 784 24.51 33.54 -36.18
C LEU A 784 25.63 32.84 -36.97
N ILE A 785 25.43 31.59 -37.41
CA ILE A 785 26.36 30.88 -38.31
C ILE A 785 26.34 31.51 -39.72
N LEU A 786 25.16 31.83 -40.26
CA LEU A 786 25.04 32.53 -41.54
C LEU A 786 25.70 33.92 -41.50
N MET A 787 25.46 34.69 -40.43
CA MET A 787 26.15 35.96 -40.22
C MET A 787 27.68 35.80 -40.10
N TYR A 788 28.18 34.72 -39.49
CA TYR A 788 29.63 34.48 -39.39
C TYR A 788 30.28 34.13 -40.74
N ILE A 789 29.56 33.45 -41.62
CA ILE A 789 30.02 33.11 -42.98
C ILE A 789 30.03 34.35 -43.88
N GLU A 790 29.00 35.18 -43.78
CA GLU A 790 28.83 36.41 -44.56
C GLU A 790 29.43 37.66 -43.86
N GLU A 791 30.38 37.49 -42.94
CA GLU A 791 30.90 38.56 -42.07
C GLU A 791 31.77 39.58 -42.84
N PRO A 792 31.36 40.86 -42.97
CA PRO A 792 32.05 41.86 -43.80
C PRO A 792 33.52 42.07 -43.46
N ILE A 793 33.88 42.02 -42.17
CA ILE A 793 35.26 42.23 -41.71
C ILE A 793 36.18 41.10 -42.20
N LEU A 794 35.66 39.86 -42.27
CA LEU A 794 36.41 38.72 -42.79
C LEU A 794 36.57 38.80 -44.30
N TRP A 795 35.50 39.16 -45.03
CA TRP A 795 35.55 39.29 -46.49
C TRP A 795 36.52 40.39 -46.94
N CYS A 796 36.46 41.59 -46.37
CA CYS A 796 37.44 42.63 -46.68
C CYS A 796 38.87 42.17 -46.27
N GLY A 797 39.03 41.58 -45.08
CA GLY A 797 40.34 41.11 -44.58
C GLY A 797 40.98 39.97 -45.39
N ILE A 798 40.20 39.20 -46.15
CA ILE A 798 40.71 38.11 -47.01
C ILE A 798 41.05 38.62 -48.42
N PHE A 799 40.27 39.54 -48.99
CA PHE A 799 40.41 39.93 -50.40
C PHE A 799 41.18 41.24 -50.63
N THR A 800 41.26 42.17 -49.67
CA THR A 800 41.97 43.45 -49.86
C THR A 800 43.47 43.36 -49.50
N THR A 801 44.22 42.43 -50.10
CA THR A 801 45.67 42.33 -49.89
C THR A 801 46.49 43.41 -50.60
N ASP A 802 45.94 44.01 -51.66
CA ASP A 802 46.74 44.69 -52.68
C ASP A 802 46.72 46.24 -52.61
N ASN A 803 45.88 46.85 -51.74
CA ASN A 803 45.84 48.31 -51.56
C ASN A 803 45.49 48.74 -50.10
N PRO A 804 46.47 49.16 -49.27
CA PRO A 804 46.27 49.48 -47.86
C PRO A 804 45.83 50.94 -47.64
N ILE A 805 44.63 51.30 -48.07
CA ILE A 805 44.07 52.68 -47.92
C ILE A 805 42.91 52.74 -46.90
N GLY A 806 42.30 51.60 -46.55
CA GLY A 806 41.25 51.51 -45.54
C GLY A 806 41.76 51.45 -44.09
N PRO A 807 40.97 51.86 -43.09
CA PRO A 807 41.29 51.61 -41.67
C PRO A 807 41.23 50.10 -41.34
N LEU A 808 41.98 49.69 -40.32
CA LEU A 808 41.94 48.31 -39.83
C LEU A 808 40.51 47.92 -39.39
N PHE A 809 40.12 46.68 -39.68
CA PHE A 809 38.79 46.12 -39.44
C PHE A 809 37.62 46.91 -40.08
N THR A 810 37.87 47.47 -41.28
CA THR A 810 36.83 48.08 -42.13
C THR A 810 35.73 47.11 -42.53
N ASN A 811 34.47 47.58 -42.62
CA ASN A 811 33.41 46.86 -43.36
C ASN A 811 33.31 47.34 -44.82
N ASN A 812 34.00 48.43 -45.18
CA ASN A 812 33.85 49.12 -46.45
C ASN A 812 34.98 48.74 -47.43
N CYS A 813 34.74 47.64 -48.15
CA CYS A 813 35.41 47.25 -49.40
C CYS A 813 34.35 47.00 -50.49
N GLU A 814 34.78 47.01 -51.76
CA GLU A 814 33.93 46.90 -52.96
C GLU A 814 33.24 45.52 -53.03
N GLU A 815 33.97 44.46 -52.70
CA GLU A 815 33.50 43.08 -52.66
C GLU A 815 32.45 42.84 -51.55
N SER A 816 32.50 43.61 -50.46
CA SER A 816 31.55 43.48 -49.36
C SER A 816 30.20 44.15 -49.65
N GLU A 817 30.08 45.02 -50.64
CA GLU A 817 28.85 45.79 -50.86
C GLU A 817 27.64 44.90 -51.15
N ALA A 818 27.82 43.86 -51.98
CA ALA A 818 26.77 42.86 -52.27
C ALA A 818 26.43 41.96 -51.07
N ILE A 819 27.35 41.75 -50.13
CA ILE A 819 27.18 40.87 -48.96
C ILE A 819 26.48 41.59 -47.81
N LYS A 820 26.70 42.92 -47.66
CA LYS A 820 26.11 43.75 -46.59
C LYS A 820 24.60 43.66 -46.52
N ASP A 821 23.90 43.68 -47.66
CA ASP A 821 22.44 43.61 -47.68
C ASP A 821 21.94 42.29 -47.09
N ILE A 822 22.52 41.16 -47.51
CA ILE A 822 22.20 39.82 -47.01
C ILE A 822 22.53 39.71 -45.51
N TYR A 823 23.72 40.18 -45.10
CA TYR A 823 24.11 40.23 -43.69
C TYR A 823 23.15 41.08 -42.85
N SER A 824 22.69 42.23 -43.37
CA SER A 824 21.75 43.11 -42.67
C SER A 824 20.39 42.45 -42.46
N ILE A 825 19.91 41.66 -43.44
CA ILE A 825 18.68 40.88 -43.35
C ILE A 825 18.81 39.80 -42.27
N PHE A 826 19.88 39.02 -42.27
CA PHE A 826 20.14 38.02 -41.22
C PHE A 826 20.31 38.67 -39.84
N SER A 827 20.99 39.81 -39.75
CA SER A 827 21.15 40.59 -38.51
C SER A 827 19.83 41.13 -38.00
N CYS A 828 18.91 41.55 -38.88
CA CYS A 828 17.58 42.01 -38.52
C CYS A 828 16.74 40.87 -37.92
N PHE A 829 16.69 39.71 -38.58
CA PHE A 829 16.01 38.53 -38.04
C PHE A 829 16.64 38.04 -36.73
N ALA A 830 17.97 38.03 -36.62
CA ALA A 830 18.67 37.69 -35.38
C ALA A 830 18.34 38.67 -34.23
N MET A 831 18.28 39.98 -34.51
CA MET A 831 17.90 41.02 -33.54
C MET A 831 16.49 40.78 -32.99
N LEU A 832 15.50 40.61 -33.88
CA LEU A 832 14.10 40.34 -33.51
C LEU A 832 13.97 39.01 -32.74
N LEU A 833 14.76 38.00 -33.12
CA LEU A 833 14.75 36.70 -32.46
C LEU A 833 15.40 36.74 -31.07
N TYR A 834 16.50 37.48 -30.86
CA TYR A 834 17.03 37.74 -29.51
C TYR A 834 15.98 38.41 -28.61
N TRP A 835 15.30 39.46 -29.08
CA TRP A 835 14.22 40.11 -28.33
C TRP A 835 13.05 39.17 -28.04
N THR A 836 12.67 38.32 -28.99
CA THR A 836 11.60 37.32 -28.80
C THR A 836 12.00 36.25 -27.79
N LEU A 837 13.23 35.73 -27.87
CA LEU A 837 13.75 34.72 -26.94
C LEU A 837 13.95 35.26 -25.51
N LEU A 838 14.09 36.58 -25.34
CA LEU A 838 14.08 37.23 -24.02
C LEU A 838 12.71 37.18 -23.32
N MET A 839 11.62 36.78 -23.98
CA MET A 839 10.30 36.61 -23.35
C MET A 839 10.32 35.55 -22.22
N ASP A 840 11.33 34.69 -22.13
CA ASP A 840 11.56 33.84 -20.95
C ASP A 840 11.79 34.62 -19.64
N PHE A 841 12.21 35.90 -19.70
CA PHE A 841 12.28 36.75 -18.50
C PHE A 841 10.90 36.97 -17.85
N THR A 842 9.80 36.79 -18.59
CA THR A 842 8.43 36.90 -18.05
C THR A 842 8.18 35.89 -16.93
N LEU A 843 8.85 34.72 -16.96
CA LEU A 843 8.80 33.69 -15.91
C LEU A 843 9.25 34.20 -14.52
N PHE A 844 9.98 35.32 -14.45
CA PHE A 844 10.33 35.97 -13.18
C PHE A 844 9.08 36.44 -12.41
N SER A 845 8.06 36.95 -13.11
CA SER A 845 6.83 37.46 -12.51
C SER A 845 5.61 36.67 -12.99
N MET A 846 4.94 35.98 -12.06
CA MET A 846 3.75 35.17 -12.36
C MET A 846 2.67 35.94 -13.15
N ARG A 847 2.47 37.23 -12.82
CA ARG A 847 1.49 38.09 -13.51
C ARG A 847 1.87 38.36 -14.97
N ILE A 848 3.16 38.55 -15.26
CA ILE A 848 3.65 38.84 -16.62
C ILE A 848 3.67 37.54 -17.44
N SER A 849 4.11 36.42 -16.85
CA SER A 849 4.07 35.11 -17.52
C SER A 849 2.64 34.68 -17.88
N ALA A 850 1.68 34.82 -16.95
CA ALA A 850 0.27 34.55 -17.23
C ALA A 850 -0.28 35.48 -18.33
N PHE A 851 -0.01 36.78 -18.26
CA PHE A 851 -0.42 37.74 -19.31
C PHE A 851 0.12 37.36 -20.69
N VAL A 852 1.40 37.01 -20.81
CA VAL A 852 2.02 36.61 -22.09
C VAL A 852 1.44 35.31 -22.63
N LEU A 853 1.11 34.35 -21.76
CA LEU A 853 0.42 33.12 -22.18
C LEU A 853 -1.02 33.39 -22.63
N VAL A 854 -1.75 34.31 -21.97
CA VAL A 854 -3.07 34.76 -22.45
C VAL A 854 -2.94 35.43 -23.82
N CYS A 855 -1.98 36.34 -24.01
CA CYS A 855 -1.72 36.94 -25.33
C CYS A 855 -1.41 35.88 -26.41
N GLY A 856 -0.68 34.82 -26.06
CA GLY A 856 -0.40 33.71 -26.96
C GLY A 856 -1.64 32.89 -27.34
N HIS A 857 -2.57 32.67 -26.41
CA HIS A 857 -3.83 31.98 -26.66
C HIS A 857 -4.78 32.85 -27.51
N VAL A 858 -4.97 34.11 -27.09
CA VAL A 858 -5.81 35.11 -27.75
C VAL A 858 -5.31 35.47 -29.16
N LEU A 859 -4.04 35.23 -29.49
CA LEU A 859 -3.51 35.35 -30.85
C LEU A 859 -4.28 34.47 -31.87
N ALA A 860 -4.88 33.35 -31.44
CA ALA A 860 -5.69 32.50 -32.31
C ALA A 860 -7.00 33.19 -32.74
N ASP A 861 -7.69 33.88 -31.81
CA ASP A 861 -8.87 34.69 -32.10
C ASP A 861 -8.53 35.83 -33.08
N VAL A 862 -7.40 36.51 -32.84
CA VAL A 862 -6.87 37.54 -33.76
C VAL A 862 -6.52 36.96 -35.13
N GLY A 863 -5.99 35.73 -35.19
CA GLY A 863 -5.71 35.03 -36.44
C GLY A 863 -6.96 34.74 -37.27
N LEU A 864 -8.07 34.36 -36.63
CA LEU A 864 -9.37 34.19 -37.29
C LEU A 864 -9.92 35.52 -37.81
N PHE A 865 -9.78 36.61 -37.04
CA PHE A 865 -10.13 37.95 -37.51
C PHE A 865 -9.28 38.39 -38.71
N VAL A 866 -7.96 38.16 -38.69
CA VAL A 866 -7.07 38.48 -39.81
C VAL A 866 -7.43 37.68 -41.06
N LEU A 867 -7.81 36.40 -40.92
CA LEU A 867 -8.29 35.58 -42.04
C LEU A 867 -9.60 36.14 -42.64
N ALA A 868 -10.56 36.51 -41.80
CA ALA A 868 -11.81 37.14 -42.24
C ALA A 868 -11.58 38.52 -42.89
N LEU A 869 -10.66 39.31 -42.36
CA LEU A 869 -10.26 40.60 -42.92
C LEU A 869 -9.57 40.43 -44.28
N VAL A 870 -8.63 39.49 -44.43
CA VAL A 870 -7.96 39.20 -45.70
C VAL A 870 -8.98 38.74 -46.76
N PHE A 871 -9.96 37.91 -46.38
CA PHE A 871 -11.07 37.54 -47.26
C PHE A 871 -11.89 38.77 -47.71
N LEU A 872 -12.27 39.66 -46.79
CA LEU A 872 -13.01 40.89 -47.11
C LEU A 872 -12.19 41.85 -47.99
N VAL A 873 -10.91 42.05 -47.69
CA VAL A 873 -9.99 42.88 -48.48
C VAL A 873 -9.85 42.34 -49.91
N LEU A 874 -9.66 41.02 -50.07
CA LEU A 874 -9.59 40.39 -51.40
C LEU A 874 -10.92 40.52 -52.16
N ALA A 875 -12.06 40.27 -51.49
CA ALA A 875 -13.38 40.36 -52.10
C ALA A 875 -13.73 41.80 -52.55
N PHE A 876 -13.47 42.80 -51.71
CA PHE A 876 -13.73 44.20 -52.07
C PHE A 876 -12.69 44.77 -53.04
N ALA A 877 -11.40 44.40 -52.97
CA ALA A 877 -10.40 44.85 -53.94
C ALA A 877 -10.71 44.32 -55.35
N THR A 878 -11.07 43.03 -55.47
CA THR A 878 -11.46 42.44 -56.77
C THR A 878 -12.79 42.99 -57.28
N ALA A 879 -13.77 43.24 -56.41
CA ALA A 879 -15.03 43.87 -56.79
C ALA A 879 -14.84 45.33 -57.26
N ILE A 880 -14.09 46.16 -56.51
CA ILE A 880 -13.85 47.57 -56.87
C ILE A 880 -12.98 47.65 -58.13
N SER A 881 -11.95 46.81 -58.27
CA SER A 881 -11.15 46.71 -59.51
C SER A 881 -11.92 46.20 -60.73
N SER A 882 -13.18 45.75 -60.57
CA SER A 882 -14.08 45.42 -61.69
C SER A 882 -14.99 46.58 -62.12
N LEU A 883 -15.03 47.67 -61.34
CA LEU A 883 -15.73 48.90 -61.70
C LEU A 883 -14.92 49.68 -62.74
N ASN A 884 -15.58 50.16 -63.79
CA ASN A 884 -14.97 51.00 -64.82
C ASN A 884 -14.81 52.45 -64.32
N HIS A 885 -13.80 52.70 -63.49
CA HIS A 885 -13.51 54.00 -62.85
C HIS A 885 -12.29 54.72 -63.46
N GLY A 886 -12.28 56.06 -63.44
CA GLY A 886 -11.22 56.90 -64.02
C GLY A 886 -9.93 57.03 -63.19
N LEU A 887 -9.84 56.37 -62.03
CA LEU A 887 -8.80 56.61 -61.02
C LEU A 887 -7.45 55.95 -61.35
N ALA A 888 -6.55 56.67 -62.01
CA ALA A 888 -5.24 56.17 -62.46
C ALA A 888 -4.37 55.57 -61.32
N ASN A 889 -4.37 56.19 -60.13
CA ASN A 889 -3.60 55.74 -58.96
C ASN A 889 -4.08 54.38 -58.39
N PHE A 890 -5.28 53.93 -58.77
CA PHE A 890 -5.93 52.72 -58.27
C PHE A 890 -6.21 51.72 -59.42
N SER A 891 -5.32 51.69 -60.41
CA SER A 891 -5.41 50.78 -61.55
C SER A 891 -4.85 49.39 -61.21
N GLY A 892 -5.67 48.35 -61.34
CA GLY A 892 -5.31 46.98 -60.95
C GLY A 892 -5.59 46.65 -59.48
N ILE A 893 -5.36 45.40 -59.10
CA ILE A 893 -5.78 44.86 -57.78
C ILE A 893 -4.82 45.31 -56.66
N ASP A 894 -3.52 45.35 -56.91
CA ASP A 894 -2.51 45.58 -55.86
C ASP A 894 -2.65 46.93 -55.13
N PRO A 895 -2.92 48.07 -55.82
CA PRO A 895 -3.22 49.33 -55.14
C PRO A 895 -4.46 49.26 -54.26
N TRP A 896 -5.51 48.53 -54.68
CA TRP A 896 -6.72 48.34 -53.87
C TRP A 896 -6.47 47.48 -52.63
N LEU A 897 -5.68 46.42 -52.73
CA LEU A 897 -5.31 45.60 -51.55
C LEU A 897 -4.59 46.44 -50.49
N VAL A 898 -3.57 47.20 -50.89
CA VAL A 898 -2.83 48.08 -49.96
C VAL A 898 -3.74 49.16 -49.39
N SER A 899 -4.59 49.77 -50.22
CA SER A 899 -5.48 50.87 -49.80
C SER A 899 -6.56 50.40 -48.83
N LEU A 900 -7.22 49.26 -49.07
CA LEU A 900 -8.25 48.72 -48.17
C LEU A 900 -7.66 48.26 -46.82
N VAL A 901 -6.42 47.77 -46.80
CA VAL A 901 -5.69 47.52 -45.54
C VAL A 901 -5.39 48.83 -44.80
N GLN A 902 -4.90 49.87 -45.49
CA GLN A 902 -4.68 51.18 -44.89
C GLN A 902 -5.98 51.81 -44.36
N MET A 903 -7.10 51.67 -45.06
CA MET A 903 -8.42 52.13 -44.60
C MET A 903 -8.87 51.36 -43.36
N THR A 904 -8.67 50.04 -43.32
CA THR A 904 -8.97 49.20 -42.15
C THR A 904 -8.20 49.65 -40.90
N LEU A 905 -6.93 49.99 -41.07
CA LEU A 905 -6.05 50.44 -39.99
C LEU A 905 -6.20 51.94 -39.65
N GLY A 906 -7.09 52.68 -40.34
CA GLY A 906 -7.24 54.13 -40.18
C GLY A 906 -6.02 54.95 -40.64
N MET A 907 -5.12 54.34 -41.42
CA MET A 907 -3.87 54.94 -41.90
C MET A 907 -4.01 55.59 -43.30
N PHE A 908 -5.15 55.43 -43.97
CA PHE A 908 -5.36 55.96 -45.32
C PHE A 908 -5.42 57.50 -45.33
N PRO A 909 -4.71 58.20 -46.25
CA PRO A 909 -4.62 59.66 -46.22
C PRO A 909 -5.97 60.36 -46.42
N ALA A 910 -6.31 61.29 -45.53
CA ALA A 910 -7.59 62.03 -45.58
C ALA A 910 -7.87 62.69 -46.95
N ARG A 911 -6.84 63.26 -47.60
CA ARG A 911 -6.94 63.90 -48.92
C ARG A 911 -7.27 62.92 -50.06
N SER A 912 -6.92 61.65 -49.92
CA SER A 912 -7.20 60.63 -50.94
C SER A 912 -8.62 60.08 -50.86
N TYR A 913 -9.43 60.48 -49.87
CA TYR A 913 -10.88 60.29 -49.92
C TYR A 913 -11.59 61.29 -50.85
N ASP A 914 -10.99 62.47 -51.10
CA ASP A 914 -11.55 63.46 -52.02
C ASP A 914 -11.54 62.95 -53.47
N ASP A 915 -10.51 62.18 -53.85
CA ASP A 915 -10.41 61.52 -55.16
C ASP A 915 -11.64 60.65 -55.47
N PHE A 916 -12.16 59.92 -54.48
CA PHE A 916 -13.33 59.03 -54.64
C PHE A 916 -14.66 59.77 -54.79
N GLN A 917 -14.74 61.06 -54.43
CA GLN A 917 -15.98 61.85 -54.61
C GLN A 917 -16.36 62.01 -56.09
N SER A 918 -15.41 61.82 -57.00
CA SER A 918 -15.63 61.81 -58.45
C SER A 918 -16.41 60.58 -58.96
N GLU A 919 -16.38 59.46 -58.23
CA GLU A 919 -16.83 58.14 -58.70
C GLU A 919 -17.80 57.50 -57.69
N VAL A 920 -19.09 57.83 -57.80
CA VAL A 920 -20.15 57.46 -56.84
C VAL A 920 -20.20 55.94 -56.55
N ALA A 921 -19.94 55.10 -57.54
CA ALA A 921 -19.93 53.64 -57.37
C ALA A 921 -18.76 53.17 -56.48
N VAL A 922 -17.56 53.74 -56.68
CA VAL A 922 -16.36 53.46 -55.87
C VAL A 922 -16.56 53.97 -54.44
N LEU A 923 -17.04 55.22 -54.29
CA LEU A 923 -17.34 55.80 -52.98
C LEU A 923 -18.36 54.96 -52.19
N THR A 924 -19.38 54.43 -52.85
CA THR A 924 -20.38 53.55 -52.23
C THR A 924 -19.77 52.24 -51.78
N ALA A 925 -18.98 51.58 -52.62
CA ALA A 925 -18.31 50.31 -52.28
C ALA A 925 -17.31 50.46 -51.13
N VAL A 926 -16.51 51.54 -51.12
CA VAL A 926 -15.58 51.87 -50.03
C VAL A 926 -16.33 52.19 -48.74
N SER A 927 -17.44 52.94 -48.81
CA SER A 927 -18.27 53.25 -47.64
C SER A 927 -18.89 52.00 -47.00
N VAL A 928 -19.35 51.04 -47.81
CA VAL A 928 -19.84 49.73 -47.34
C VAL A 928 -18.72 48.91 -46.72
N PHE A 929 -17.53 48.87 -47.34
CA PHE A 929 -16.36 48.18 -46.78
C PHE A 929 -15.99 48.74 -45.40
N VAL A 930 -15.83 50.06 -45.28
CA VAL A 930 -15.47 50.73 -44.02
C VAL A 930 -16.55 50.52 -42.95
N ALA A 931 -17.84 50.56 -43.31
CA ALA A 931 -18.92 50.24 -42.37
C ALA A 931 -18.83 48.78 -41.87
N VAL A 932 -18.65 47.81 -42.76
CA VAL A 932 -18.56 46.38 -42.39
C VAL A 932 -17.32 46.10 -41.54
N VAL A 933 -16.17 46.65 -41.89
CA VAL A 933 -14.91 46.37 -41.17
C VAL A 933 -14.82 47.16 -39.86
N SER A 934 -15.07 48.47 -39.87
CA SER A 934 -14.87 49.34 -38.71
C SER A 934 -16.03 49.33 -37.71
N ILE A 935 -17.29 49.15 -38.16
CA ILE A 935 -18.46 49.17 -37.26
C ILE A 935 -18.86 47.75 -36.83
N PHE A 936 -18.79 46.75 -37.71
CA PHE A 936 -19.15 45.37 -37.36
C PHE A 936 -17.93 44.54 -36.95
N LEU A 937 -16.94 44.34 -37.82
CA LEU A 937 -15.85 43.38 -37.59
C LEU A 937 -14.95 43.77 -36.40
N LEU A 938 -14.58 45.05 -36.27
CA LEU A 938 -13.74 45.53 -35.17
C LEU A 938 -14.44 45.46 -33.81
N ASN A 939 -15.73 45.82 -33.73
CA ASN A 939 -16.50 45.71 -32.49
C ASN A 939 -16.77 44.26 -32.09
N LEU A 940 -16.98 43.37 -33.07
CA LEU A 940 -17.08 41.92 -32.84
C LEU A 940 -15.77 41.37 -32.27
N LEU A 941 -14.61 41.77 -32.81
CA LEU A 941 -13.31 41.41 -32.27
C LEU A 941 -13.17 41.88 -30.81
N ILE A 942 -13.44 43.14 -30.50
CA ILE A 942 -13.33 43.67 -29.12
C ILE A 942 -14.21 42.88 -28.14
N ALA A 943 -15.44 42.52 -28.54
CA ALA A 943 -16.32 41.70 -27.73
C ALA A 943 -15.77 40.27 -27.50
N GLN A 944 -15.29 39.62 -28.56
CA GLN A 944 -14.69 38.28 -28.48
C GLN A 944 -13.41 38.26 -27.63
N LEU A 945 -12.53 39.26 -27.79
CA LEU A 945 -11.30 39.39 -27.02
C LEU A 945 -11.57 39.55 -25.52
N ASN A 946 -12.57 40.36 -25.14
CA ASN A 946 -12.94 40.54 -23.73
C ASN A 946 -13.47 39.24 -23.09
N GLN A 947 -14.32 38.49 -23.80
CA GLN A 947 -14.84 37.22 -23.33
C GLN A 947 -13.73 36.16 -23.23
N SER A 948 -12.95 35.98 -24.31
CA SER A 948 -11.79 35.07 -24.37
C SER A 948 -10.76 35.37 -23.27
N TYR A 949 -10.51 36.65 -22.97
CA TYR A 949 -9.66 37.04 -21.85
C TYR A 949 -10.23 36.59 -20.49
N HIS A 950 -11.52 36.85 -20.22
CA HIS A 950 -12.14 36.50 -18.94
C HIS A 950 -12.18 34.99 -18.69
N ASP A 951 -12.58 34.20 -19.68
CA ASP A 951 -12.72 32.74 -19.53
C ASP A 951 -11.35 32.04 -19.38
N VAL A 952 -10.28 32.60 -19.96
CA VAL A 952 -8.95 31.98 -20.00
C VAL A 952 -8.02 32.45 -18.87
N PHE A 953 -8.21 33.65 -18.32
CA PHE A 953 -7.23 34.26 -17.40
C PHE A 953 -6.98 33.49 -16.09
N GLU A 954 -8.00 32.85 -15.51
CA GLU A 954 -7.83 32.07 -14.27
C GLU A 954 -7.02 30.80 -14.50
N ASP A 955 -7.41 29.95 -15.46
CA ASP A 955 -6.68 28.74 -15.81
C ASP A 955 -5.26 29.05 -16.33
N MET A 956 -5.05 30.20 -16.97
CA MET A 956 -3.74 30.61 -17.47
C MET A 956 -2.74 31.01 -16.37
N GLN A 957 -3.20 31.40 -15.16
CA GLN A 957 -2.31 31.49 -14.01
C GLN A 957 -1.80 30.11 -13.57
N GLY A 958 -2.65 29.08 -13.69
CA GLY A 958 -2.28 27.67 -13.51
C GLY A 958 -1.25 27.20 -14.54
N PHE A 959 -1.50 27.43 -15.83
CA PHE A 959 -0.53 27.09 -16.88
C PHE A 959 0.81 27.84 -16.73
N ALA A 960 0.79 29.10 -16.29
CA ALA A 960 2.01 29.84 -15.95
C ALA A 960 2.79 29.18 -14.80
N ARG A 961 2.09 28.72 -13.73
CA ARG A 961 2.71 28.01 -12.61
C ARG A 961 3.27 26.67 -13.05
N LEU A 962 2.57 25.94 -13.91
CA LEU A 962 3.00 24.64 -14.43
C LEU A 962 4.26 24.74 -15.30
N ASN A 963 4.35 25.79 -16.14
CA ASN A 963 5.56 26.10 -16.90
C ASN A 963 6.74 26.43 -15.95
N ARG A 964 6.53 27.29 -14.94
CA ARG A 964 7.54 27.57 -13.90
C ARG A 964 7.95 26.30 -13.16
N ALA A 965 7.02 25.40 -12.80
CA ALA A 965 7.30 24.15 -12.11
C ALA A 965 8.24 23.23 -12.91
N GLY A 966 7.99 23.06 -14.21
CA GLY A 966 8.89 22.33 -15.10
C GLY A 966 10.29 22.97 -15.19
N VAL A 967 10.36 24.30 -15.27
CA VAL A 967 11.64 25.04 -15.25
C VAL A 967 12.38 24.89 -13.91
N ILE A 968 11.66 24.86 -12.77
CA ILE A 968 12.27 24.60 -11.46
C ILE A 968 12.87 23.18 -11.42
N ALA A 969 12.13 22.16 -11.85
CA ALA A 969 12.62 20.77 -11.89
C ALA A 969 13.91 20.62 -12.71
N VAL A 970 13.93 21.16 -13.94
CA VAL A 970 15.11 21.13 -14.81
C VAL A 970 16.27 22.00 -14.26
N THR A 971 15.98 23.01 -13.43
CA THR A 971 17.01 23.81 -12.75
C THR A 971 17.59 23.08 -11.54
N LEU A 972 16.78 22.34 -10.79
CA LEU A 972 17.20 21.55 -9.61
C LEU A 972 18.26 20.50 -9.97
N GLU A 973 18.11 19.80 -11.08
CA GLU A 973 19.12 18.85 -11.60
C GLU A 973 20.52 19.47 -11.81
N GLN A 974 20.58 20.81 -11.95
CA GLN A 974 21.80 21.57 -12.20
C GLN A 974 22.38 22.21 -10.91
N VAL A 975 21.69 22.08 -9.77
CA VAL A 975 22.15 22.62 -8.49
C VAL A 975 23.25 21.72 -7.90
N PRO A 976 24.43 22.27 -7.52
CA PRO A 976 25.45 21.47 -6.87
C PRO A 976 24.99 21.04 -5.46
N ARG A 977 25.23 19.78 -5.07
CA ARG A 977 24.82 19.21 -3.77
C ARG A 977 25.16 20.08 -2.55
N LYS A 978 26.27 20.83 -2.58
CA LYS A 978 26.66 21.78 -1.52
C LYS A 978 25.66 22.93 -1.31
N ASN A 979 25.00 23.40 -2.37
CA ASN A 979 23.94 24.43 -2.26
C ASN A 979 22.62 23.80 -1.79
N TRP A 980 22.31 22.59 -2.25
CA TRP A 980 21.13 21.83 -1.79
C TRP A 980 21.16 21.57 -0.28
N ILE A 981 22.28 21.06 0.24
CA ILE A 981 22.46 20.76 1.67
C ILE A 981 22.24 22.01 2.53
N ARG A 982 22.89 23.14 2.18
CA ARG A 982 22.71 24.44 2.86
C ARG A 982 21.27 24.96 2.80
N PHE A 983 20.59 24.76 1.67
CA PHE A 983 19.19 25.12 1.49
C PHE A 983 18.29 24.29 2.42
N ARG A 984 18.49 22.96 2.47
CA ARG A 984 17.78 22.03 3.37
C ARG A 984 17.99 22.38 4.85
N GLU A 985 19.25 22.60 5.25
CA GLU A 985 19.60 23.00 6.62
C GLU A 985 18.95 24.33 7.01
N GLY A 986 18.97 25.32 6.10
CA GLY A 986 18.28 26.60 6.28
C GLY A 986 16.75 26.57 6.21
N LEU A 987 16.12 25.39 6.16
CA LEU A 987 14.66 25.21 6.30
C LEU A 987 14.24 24.69 7.68
N GLN A 988 15.17 24.21 8.51
CA GLN A 988 14.92 23.82 9.91
C GLN A 988 13.73 22.83 10.08
N PHE A 989 13.55 21.88 9.13
CA PHE A 989 12.41 20.94 9.15
C PHE A 989 12.32 20.02 10.38
N GLU A 990 13.34 19.93 11.23
CA GLU A 990 13.29 19.18 12.50
C GLU A 990 12.82 20.04 13.69
N GLU A 991 12.64 21.35 13.50
CA GLU A 991 12.12 22.27 14.52
C GLU A 991 10.60 22.16 14.63
N ARG A 992 10.09 22.09 15.87
CA ARG A 992 8.65 21.98 16.15
C ARG A 992 7.96 23.32 15.99
N LEU A 993 6.92 23.39 15.16
CA LEU A 993 6.14 24.61 14.97
C LEU A 993 5.11 24.79 16.08
N GLU A 994 5.02 25.99 16.65
CA GLU A 994 3.88 26.37 17.51
C GLU A 994 2.56 26.28 16.72
N PHE A 995 1.50 25.82 17.39
CA PHE A 995 0.13 26.05 16.95
C PHE A 995 -0.37 27.40 17.49
N ASN A 996 -0.30 27.58 18.81
CA ASN A 996 -0.63 28.81 19.51
C ASN A 996 0.48 29.16 20.51
N GLU A 997 0.41 30.31 21.16
CA GLU A 997 1.42 30.78 22.10
C GLU A 997 1.54 29.83 23.30
N GLY A 998 2.71 29.19 23.45
CA GLY A 998 2.95 28.14 24.45
C GLY A 998 2.46 26.73 24.07
N ASP A 999 1.90 26.54 22.87
CA ASP A 999 1.42 25.25 22.36
C ASP A 999 2.35 24.70 21.27
N MET A 1000 3.42 24.02 21.70
CA MET A 1000 4.45 23.43 20.83
C MET A 1000 3.90 22.21 20.07
N GLY A 1001 3.71 22.38 18.76
CA GLY A 1001 3.17 21.36 17.88
C GLY A 1001 4.23 20.46 17.23
N LEU A 1002 3.97 20.12 15.97
CA LEU A 1002 4.73 19.15 15.18
C LEU A 1002 5.82 19.80 14.33
N ALA A 1003 6.87 19.04 14.04
CA ALA A 1003 7.93 19.42 13.09
C ALA A 1003 7.54 19.12 11.63
N GLY A 1004 8.47 19.26 10.69
CA GLY A 1004 8.29 18.87 9.28
C GLY A 1004 7.50 19.86 8.41
N GLY A 1005 7.29 21.08 8.89
CA GLY A 1005 6.57 22.11 8.16
C GLY A 1005 7.21 23.49 8.19
N ILE A 1006 6.51 24.48 7.64
CA ILE A 1006 6.89 25.89 7.64
C ILE A 1006 5.70 26.74 8.10
N GLN A 1007 5.92 27.67 9.03
CA GLN A 1007 4.88 28.60 9.49
C GLN A 1007 4.83 29.87 8.63
N VAL A 1008 3.62 30.30 8.27
CA VAL A 1008 3.32 31.49 7.47
C VAL A 1008 2.11 32.22 8.09
N LEU A 1009 1.99 33.53 7.84
CA LEU A 1009 0.82 34.33 8.20
C LEU A 1009 -0.11 34.52 6.99
N GLU A 1010 -1.34 34.00 7.05
CA GLU A 1010 -2.40 34.23 6.05
C GLU A 1010 -3.33 35.38 6.49
N PRO A 1011 -3.91 36.17 5.56
CA PRO A 1011 -4.99 37.11 5.89
C PRO A 1011 -6.27 36.34 6.29
N ALA A 1012 -6.88 36.70 7.42
CA ALA A 1012 -8.01 35.97 8.01
C ALA A 1012 -9.22 35.80 7.07
N ASN A 1013 -9.49 36.80 6.23
CA ASN A 1013 -10.63 36.82 5.33
C ASN A 1013 -10.54 35.82 4.16
N ALA A 1014 -9.35 35.28 3.86
CA ALA A 1014 -9.17 34.38 2.70
C ALA A 1014 -9.74 32.97 2.94
N ASN A 1015 -9.70 32.50 4.18
CA ASN A 1015 -10.17 31.17 4.60
C ASN A 1015 -10.82 31.30 5.98
N PRO A 1016 -12.11 31.68 6.12
CA PRO A 1016 -12.75 31.74 7.42
C PRO A 1016 -12.89 30.34 8.03
N LEU A 1017 -12.49 30.15 9.29
CA LEU A 1017 -12.72 28.92 10.05
C LEU A 1017 -13.38 29.24 11.39
N THR A 1018 -14.49 28.57 11.66
CA THR A 1018 -15.27 28.69 12.90
C THR A 1018 -14.79 27.76 14.01
N GLU A 1019 -14.07 26.68 13.68
CA GLU A 1019 -13.68 25.61 14.59
C GLU A 1019 -12.15 25.40 14.60
N ASP A 1020 -11.62 24.71 15.61
CA ASP A 1020 -10.23 24.23 15.61
C ASP A 1020 -10.13 22.98 14.74
N THR A 1021 -9.09 22.87 13.92
CA THR A 1021 -8.83 21.70 13.08
C THR A 1021 -8.13 20.57 13.82
N ILE A 1022 -7.54 20.84 14.99
CA ILE A 1022 -6.94 19.82 15.87
C ILE A 1022 -8.04 19.17 16.70
N ARG A 1023 -8.16 17.84 16.62
CA ARG A 1023 -9.08 17.09 17.49
C ARG A 1023 -8.39 16.77 18.81
N ARG A 1024 -8.76 17.50 19.86
CA ARG A 1024 -8.20 17.41 21.22
C ARG A 1024 -9.11 16.56 22.10
N TYR A 1025 -8.62 15.46 22.67
CA TYR A 1025 -9.40 14.55 23.50
C TYR A 1025 -8.90 14.55 24.95
N GLY A 1026 -9.80 14.81 25.91
CA GLY A 1026 -9.52 14.64 27.33
C GLY A 1026 -9.65 13.18 27.77
N GLY A 1027 -8.81 12.76 28.73
CA GLY A 1027 -8.86 11.42 29.33
C GLY A 1027 -7.48 10.85 29.60
N SER A 1028 -7.37 9.52 29.63
CA SER A 1028 -6.10 8.81 29.71
C SER A 1028 -5.38 8.80 28.36
N THR A 1029 -4.05 8.91 28.42
CA THR A 1029 -3.11 9.08 27.30
C THR A 1029 -2.36 7.80 26.89
N ALA A 1030 -2.73 6.64 27.45
CA ALA A 1030 -2.07 5.37 27.13
C ALA A 1030 -2.16 5.04 25.62
N PRO A 1031 -1.04 4.94 24.87
CA PRO A 1031 -1.06 4.77 23.41
C PRO A 1031 -1.68 3.44 22.93
N THR A 1032 -1.83 2.48 23.83
CA THR A 1032 -2.45 1.16 23.63
C THR A 1032 -3.98 1.19 23.66
N MET A 1033 -4.61 2.29 24.06
CA MET A 1033 -6.07 2.44 24.01
C MET A 1033 -6.52 3.15 22.74
N PRO A 1034 -7.77 2.97 22.29
CA PRO A 1034 -8.34 3.74 21.18
C PRO A 1034 -8.59 5.22 21.56
N TRP A 1035 -8.99 6.02 20.56
CA TRP A 1035 -9.58 7.34 20.80
C TRP A 1035 -11.00 7.19 21.42
N PRO A 1036 -11.45 8.12 22.28
CA PRO A 1036 -12.85 8.18 22.67
C PRO A 1036 -13.77 8.30 21.44
N GLN A 1037 -14.92 7.62 21.46
CA GLN A 1037 -15.87 7.71 20.35
C GLN A 1037 -16.41 9.14 20.22
N GLU A 1038 -16.34 9.69 19.02
CA GLU A 1038 -16.88 11.01 18.71
C GLU A 1038 -18.41 10.94 18.69
N HIS A 1039 -19.07 11.67 19.60
CA HIS A 1039 -20.51 11.90 19.57
C HIS A 1039 -20.87 12.94 18.50
N SER A 1040 -20.65 12.64 17.22
CA SER A 1040 -21.14 13.47 16.13
C SER A 1040 -22.67 13.48 16.08
N GLU A 1041 -23.26 14.62 15.72
CA GLU A 1041 -24.71 14.79 15.73
C GLU A 1041 -25.39 13.94 14.64
N ASP A 1042 -24.75 13.76 13.48
CA ASP A 1042 -25.20 12.86 12.40
C ASP A 1042 -25.34 11.41 12.90
N ALA A 1043 -24.36 10.93 13.67
CA ALA A 1043 -24.40 9.59 14.25
C ALA A 1043 -25.53 9.47 15.29
N GLN A 1044 -25.87 10.55 16.00
CA GLN A 1044 -27.03 10.54 16.87
C GLN A 1044 -28.34 10.39 16.10
N GLU A 1045 -28.50 10.90 14.89
CA GLU A 1045 -29.76 10.73 14.15
C GLU A 1045 -29.98 9.26 13.75
N GLU A 1046 -28.99 8.59 13.14
CA GLU A 1046 -29.08 7.15 12.85
C GLU A 1046 -29.26 6.30 14.12
N ASP A 1047 -28.44 6.52 15.17
CA ASP A 1047 -28.52 5.71 16.41
C ASP A 1047 -29.83 5.99 17.18
N LYS A 1048 -30.39 7.21 17.12
CA LYS A 1048 -31.74 7.50 17.65
C LYS A 1048 -32.81 6.81 16.82
N PHE A 1049 -32.73 6.82 15.48
CA PHE A 1049 -33.71 6.17 14.61
C PHE A 1049 -33.70 4.65 14.80
N GLU A 1050 -32.53 4.03 14.85
CA GLU A 1050 -32.38 2.59 15.03
C GLU A 1050 -32.79 2.14 16.45
N ARG A 1051 -32.55 2.98 17.48
CA ARG A 1051 -33.10 2.78 18.83
C ARG A 1051 -34.61 2.98 18.89
N LEU A 1052 -35.16 3.96 18.15
CA LEU A 1052 -36.60 4.17 18.01
C LEU A 1052 -37.27 2.99 17.32
N GLU A 1053 -36.69 2.48 16.24
CA GLU A 1053 -37.15 1.28 15.54
C GLU A 1053 -37.11 0.07 16.47
N LYS A 1054 -36.00 -0.16 17.18
CA LYS A 1054 -35.89 -1.23 18.19
C LYS A 1054 -36.89 -1.06 19.35
N LEU A 1055 -37.26 0.17 19.72
CA LEU A 1055 -38.34 0.46 20.68
C LEU A 1055 -39.75 0.24 20.10
N VAL A 1056 -39.98 0.56 18.83
CA VAL A 1056 -41.25 0.32 18.11
C VAL A 1056 -41.45 -1.18 17.85
N LEU A 1057 -40.41 -1.91 17.49
CA LEU A 1057 -40.41 -3.37 17.37
C LEU A 1057 -40.64 -4.05 18.74
N ARG A 1058 -40.00 -3.56 19.82
CA ARG A 1058 -40.28 -4.04 21.18
C ARG A 1058 -41.71 -3.71 21.64
N SER A 1059 -42.24 -2.52 21.34
CA SER A 1059 -43.60 -2.15 21.74
C SER A 1059 -44.67 -2.89 20.94
N THR A 1060 -44.46 -3.13 19.65
CA THR A 1060 -45.35 -3.97 18.82
C THR A 1060 -45.27 -5.45 19.17
N LYS A 1061 -44.08 -6.02 19.47
CA LYS A 1061 -43.96 -7.36 20.07
C LYS A 1061 -44.71 -7.45 21.41
N LYS A 1062 -44.60 -6.44 22.31
CA LYS A 1062 -45.39 -6.40 23.56
C LYS A 1062 -46.90 -6.31 23.30
N LYS A 1063 -47.34 -5.46 22.36
CA LYS A 1063 -48.75 -5.25 22.02
C LYS A 1063 -49.40 -6.48 21.34
N ARG A 1064 -48.59 -7.38 20.76
CA ARG A 1064 -49.02 -8.71 20.28
C ARG A 1064 -49.11 -9.80 21.37
N ARG A 1065 -48.64 -9.55 22.60
CA ARG A 1065 -48.49 -10.57 23.65
C ARG A 1065 -49.24 -10.25 24.96
N GLY A 1066 -50.07 -9.21 24.99
CA GLY A 1066 -50.88 -8.82 26.14
C GLY A 1066 -52.37 -8.77 25.78
N GLY A 1067 -53.09 -9.87 26.00
CA GLY A 1067 -54.45 -10.05 25.50
C GLY A 1067 -55.32 -11.08 26.23
N GLU A 1068 -55.01 -11.40 27.49
CA GLU A 1068 -55.88 -12.22 28.38
C GLU A 1068 -55.72 -11.80 29.85
N SER A 1069 -56.56 -12.34 30.75
CA SER A 1069 -57.17 -11.56 31.84
C SER A 1069 -56.79 -11.91 33.30
N SER A 1070 -56.81 -10.88 34.17
CA SER A 1070 -57.07 -10.88 35.65
C SER A 1070 -56.18 -11.72 36.59
N GLY A 1071 -55.86 -11.29 37.83
CA GLY A 1071 -56.05 -10.00 38.51
C GLY A 1071 -56.09 -10.12 40.06
N GLY A 1072 -55.73 -9.05 40.81
CA GLY A 1072 -56.01 -8.89 42.26
C GLY A 1072 -54.81 -8.77 43.23
N GLY A 1073 -54.88 -7.86 44.21
CA GLY A 1073 -53.88 -7.59 45.28
C GLY A 1073 -52.87 -6.48 44.90
N SER A 1074 -52.69 -5.32 45.60
CA SER A 1074 -52.58 -4.99 47.05
C SER A 1074 -51.32 -5.58 47.69
N MET A 1075 -50.33 -4.86 48.27
CA MET A 1075 -50.12 -3.44 48.65
C MET A 1075 -48.56 -3.21 48.81
N ALA A 1076 -47.91 -2.04 48.99
CA ALA A 1076 -48.22 -0.59 49.07
C ALA A 1076 -46.98 0.22 48.54
N ASP A 1077 -47.03 1.51 48.17
CA ASP A 1077 -46.77 2.77 48.95
C ASP A 1077 -45.42 2.82 49.72
N SER A 1078 -44.53 3.83 49.65
CA SER A 1078 -44.62 5.28 49.34
C SER A 1078 -43.20 5.87 48.99
N SER A 1079 -42.93 7.19 48.85
CA SER A 1079 -43.47 8.20 47.92
C SER A 1079 -42.64 9.50 47.93
N SER A 1080 -42.21 10.04 46.77
CA SER A 1080 -41.84 11.48 46.60
C SER A 1080 -41.67 11.79 45.10
N ALA A 1081 -42.66 12.40 44.42
CA ALA A 1081 -42.99 13.84 44.42
C ALA A 1081 -42.11 14.66 43.45
N ALA A 1082 -42.69 15.05 42.31
CA ALA A 1082 -42.05 15.85 41.26
C ALA A 1082 -42.68 17.26 41.17
N GLY A 1083 -41.98 18.20 40.52
CA GLY A 1083 -42.50 19.54 40.23
C GLY A 1083 -41.95 20.09 38.91
N HIS A 1084 -42.80 20.16 37.89
CA HIS A 1084 -42.51 20.85 36.62
C HIS A 1084 -42.91 22.33 36.70
N SER A 1085 -42.15 23.19 36.02
CA SER A 1085 -42.67 24.43 35.44
C SER A 1085 -41.82 24.85 34.23
N GLU A 1086 -42.44 24.97 33.06
CA GLU A 1086 -41.82 25.60 31.89
C GLU A 1086 -41.73 27.12 32.07
N GLY A 1087 -40.77 27.77 31.40
CA GLY A 1087 -40.58 29.22 31.48
C GLY A 1087 -39.86 29.79 30.25
N SER A 1088 -40.62 30.11 29.21
CA SER A 1088 -40.10 30.75 28.00
C SER A 1088 -40.10 32.28 28.14
N SER A 1089 -38.99 32.94 27.80
CA SER A 1089 -38.95 34.38 27.59
C SER A 1089 -37.94 34.77 26.51
N LYS A 1090 -38.35 35.68 25.61
CA LYS A 1090 -37.46 36.34 24.65
C LYS A 1090 -36.87 37.59 25.30
N GLY A 1091 -35.61 37.90 25.01
CA GLY A 1091 -34.97 39.18 25.36
C GLY A 1091 -34.17 39.73 24.17
N SER A 1092 -34.60 40.87 23.63
CA SER A 1092 -33.97 41.53 22.49
C SER A 1092 -33.62 42.98 22.83
N VAL A 1093 -32.35 43.37 22.65
CA VAL A 1093 -31.89 44.76 22.69
C VAL A 1093 -30.90 44.99 21.54
N GLN A 1094 -30.85 46.21 21.01
CA GLN A 1094 -30.10 46.58 19.81
C GLN A 1094 -28.82 47.37 20.14
N SER A 1095 -27.94 47.45 19.13
CA SER A 1095 -27.08 48.60 18.79
C SER A 1095 -26.15 49.22 19.84
N SER A 1096 -24.86 49.12 19.56
CA SER A 1096 -23.95 50.27 19.42
C SER A 1096 -22.97 49.97 18.28
#